data_AF-A0A9W8ZLD0-F1
#
_entry.id   AF-A0A9W8ZLD0-F1
#
_cell.length_a   1.000
_cell.length_b   1.000
_cell.length_c   1.000
_cell.angle_alpha   90.00
_cell.angle_beta   90.00
_cell.angle_gamma   90.00
#
_symmetry.space_group_name_H-M   'P 1'
#
loop_
_entity.id
_entity.type
_entity.pdbx_description
1 polymer ?
#
loop_
_entity_poly.entity_id
_entity_poly.type
_entity_poly.pdbx_seq_one_letter_code
_entity_poly.pdbx_strand_id
1 'polypeptide(L)'
;MPVNRHARRYSAPAGAFKTTTAPNRPRSSWNPPLRKPGRASFATHTVIGAIVVLLALFFQVFAPHFPHTVLRFFTKDQHWTVSSPGITLRNPVLFTEPQICPKPEQVVEFKGTFRSHPKRSMALAEQAKRVAAEFDFSDDGVNKAVKEFIREMDEGLTQEGTELSQIPTYVTAVPNGTEKGLYMAVDLGGTNFRVCSIQLHGNTTFSLTQSKVAVPQELMTAKTSKELFSFLAKQIEKFLQAHHEDHYAGTLKRRQTGGQAEEIFNLGFTFSFPVNQVGINKGLLMRWTKGFDIQDAVGKDVCALLQAEIDELHLPVKVAALVNDTVGTLMARSYASPGKTGTLLGAIFGTGTNGAYVEKLDKVTKLTKAKDVGEFDKSTGEMIVNTEWGSFDNSLRTLPNTPYDVELDEKSVNPGIQMFEKRVSGMFLGELLRLALVKLIKDPKVPLFSDDNSSSNDIHSTTQIDPNSAIFKQWGIDTSFLSICAGDNSAGHRVIRQTLDKDFGISAASTEDAEAVKVIAGAVGRRAARLSAVAIGAIIINTGRLEKSKGTATTEDKAGIDPPRGEVKINEEDVVDVGVDGSLVEFYPDFEEHIREALRAVPQIGDRGEKHIRIGIAKDGSGVGAALIALVAGQVPEPQLD
;
A
#
# COMPACT_ATOMS: atom_id res chain seq x y z
N MET A 1 -68.17 -21.01 2.53
CA MET A 1 -68.70 -22.39 2.37
C MET A 1 -67.79 -23.13 1.40
N PRO A 2 -67.28 -24.34 1.74
CA PRO A 2 -66.30 -25.06 0.90
C PRO A 2 -66.82 -26.40 0.33
N VAL A 3 -66.63 -26.61 -0.98
CA VAL A 3 -66.91 -27.84 -1.77
C VAL A 3 -65.96 -27.78 -3.00
N ASN A 4 -65.27 -28.82 -3.50
CA ASN A 4 -65.23 -30.25 -3.18
C ASN A 4 -63.79 -30.84 -3.20
N ARG A 5 -63.71 -32.16 -3.01
CA ARG A 5 -62.58 -33.10 -3.13
C ARG A 5 -62.29 -33.54 -4.57
N HIS A 6 -61.06 -34.01 -4.84
CA HIS A 6 -60.85 -35.43 -5.17
C HIS A 6 -59.40 -35.88 -5.00
N ALA A 7 -59.22 -37.09 -4.46
CA ALA A 7 -57.94 -37.80 -4.38
C ALA A 7 -58.04 -39.14 -5.14
N ARG A 8 -56.90 -39.65 -5.63
CA ARG A 8 -56.75 -41.06 -6.05
C ARG A 8 -55.44 -41.64 -5.52
N ARG A 9 -55.55 -42.82 -4.88
CA ARG A 9 -54.46 -43.75 -4.56
C ARG A 9 -54.30 -44.78 -5.69
N TYR A 10 -53.41 -45.74 -5.46
CA TYR A 10 -53.08 -47.00 -6.16
C TYR A 10 -51.74 -46.94 -6.90
N SER A 11 -50.80 -47.88 -6.81
CA SER A 11 -50.49 -48.99 -5.88
C SER A 11 -49.35 -49.78 -6.55
N ALA A 12 -48.36 -50.27 -5.80
CA ALA A 12 -47.30 -51.11 -6.36
C ALA A 12 -47.75 -52.55 -6.64
N PRO A 13 -47.02 -53.29 -7.50
CA PRO A 13 -46.91 -54.74 -7.39
C PRO A 13 -45.47 -55.18 -7.08
N ALA A 14 -45.34 -56.26 -6.30
CA ALA A 14 -44.09 -57.01 -6.12
C ALA A 14 -44.10 -58.28 -6.99
N GLY A 15 -42.92 -58.82 -7.37
CA GLY A 15 -42.90 -60.07 -8.14
C GLY A 15 -41.53 -60.68 -8.48
N ALA A 16 -41.20 -61.76 -7.76
CA ALA A 16 -40.42 -62.94 -8.19
C ALA A 16 -38.88 -62.90 -8.35
N PHE A 17 -38.25 -63.78 -7.57
CA PHE A 17 -36.89 -64.33 -7.74
C PHE A 17 -36.69 -65.10 -9.06
N LYS A 18 -35.44 -65.18 -9.51
CA LYS A 18 -34.86 -66.43 -10.07
C LYS A 18 -33.33 -66.47 -9.94
N THR A 19 -32.82 -67.54 -9.36
CA THR A 19 -31.40 -67.92 -9.29
C THR A 19 -31.05 -68.84 -10.48
N THR A 20 -29.82 -68.80 -11.01
CA THR A 20 -29.06 -70.01 -11.45
C THR A 20 -27.61 -69.71 -11.92
N THR A 21 -26.67 -70.50 -11.36
CA THR A 21 -25.41 -71.04 -11.95
C THR A 21 -24.37 -70.17 -12.68
N ALA A 22 -23.12 -70.25 -12.19
CA ALA A 22 -21.88 -70.02 -12.94
C ALA A 22 -21.52 -71.23 -13.86
N PRO A 23 -20.54 -71.08 -14.77
CA PRO A 23 -19.32 -71.88 -14.56
C PRO A 23 -17.96 -71.26 -15.02
N ASN A 24 -16.92 -71.72 -14.33
CA ASN A 24 -15.51 -71.97 -14.75
C ASN A 24 -14.60 -70.91 -15.41
N ARG A 25 -13.38 -70.85 -14.85
CA ARG A 25 -12.16 -70.22 -15.38
C ARG A 25 -11.53 -71.05 -16.52
N PRO A 26 -10.53 -70.48 -17.21
CA PRO A 26 -9.20 -71.11 -17.19
C PRO A 26 -8.10 -70.22 -16.57
N ARG A 27 -7.01 -70.85 -16.13
CA ARG A 27 -5.79 -70.19 -15.62
C ARG A 27 -4.82 -69.92 -16.78
N SER A 28 -4.09 -68.81 -16.71
CA SER A 28 -2.77 -68.67 -17.34
C SER A 28 -1.82 -67.96 -16.39
N SER A 29 -0.57 -68.41 -16.36
CA SER A 29 0.43 -68.09 -15.33
C SER A 29 1.61 -67.32 -15.93
N TRP A 30 1.96 -66.17 -15.36
CA TRP A 30 3.28 -65.54 -15.56
C TRP A 30 3.77 -64.90 -14.26
N ASN A 31 5.02 -65.21 -13.89
CA ASN A 31 5.66 -64.72 -12.66
C ASN A 31 6.23 -63.31 -12.84
N PRO A 32 6.13 -62.41 -11.83
CA PRO A 32 6.98 -61.23 -11.74
C PRO A 32 8.36 -61.61 -11.13
N PRO A 33 9.45 -60.90 -11.49
CA PRO A 33 10.79 -61.22 -11.00
C PRO A 33 11.06 -60.65 -9.60
N LEU A 34 11.86 -61.39 -8.82
CA LEU A 34 12.43 -60.94 -7.56
C LEU A 34 13.29 -59.68 -7.73
N ARG A 35 13.02 -58.63 -6.96
CA ARG A 35 14.00 -57.59 -6.62
C ARG A 35 14.24 -57.57 -5.10
N LYS A 36 15.51 -57.39 -4.74
CA LYS A 36 16.05 -57.47 -3.37
C LYS A 36 15.49 -56.35 -2.48
N PRO A 37 15.43 -56.54 -1.14
CA PRO A 37 15.06 -55.47 -0.22
C PRO A 37 16.14 -54.37 -0.23
N GLY A 38 15.79 -53.20 -0.75
CA GLY A 38 16.59 -51.98 -0.56
C GLY A 38 16.43 -51.48 0.87
N ARG A 39 17.54 -51.18 1.55
CA ARG A 39 17.53 -50.57 2.90
C ARG A 39 16.73 -49.27 2.88
N ALA A 40 15.68 -49.18 3.69
CA ALA A 40 15.04 -47.91 3.99
C ALA A 40 16.00 -47.03 4.80
N SER A 41 16.38 -45.88 4.26
CA SER A 41 17.12 -44.85 4.99
C SER A 41 16.14 -44.02 5.83
N PHE A 42 15.77 -44.58 6.98
CA PHE A 42 15.09 -43.85 8.06
C PHE A 42 15.99 -43.82 9.29
N ALA A 43 15.82 -42.80 10.15
CA ALA A 43 16.50 -42.58 11.43
C ALA A 43 17.90 -41.91 11.44
N THR A 44 18.14 -40.88 10.62
CA THR A 44 19.13 -39.82 10.94
C THR A 44 18.47 -38.52 11.41
N HIS A 45 17.56 -37.94 10.63
CA HIS A 45 16.94 -36.64 10.96
C HIS A 45 16.12 -36.66 12.26
N THR A 46 15.36 -37.73 12.53
CA THR A 46 14.56 -37.85 13.77
C THR A 46 15.44 -37.97 15.03
N VAL A 47 16.61 -38.60 14.90
CA VAL A 47 17.59 -38.76 15.98
C VAL A 47 18.31 -37.43 16.26
N ILE A 48 18.72 -36.72 15.20
CA ILE A 48 19.33 -35.38 15.31
C ILE A 48 18.33 -34.39 15.94
N GLY A 49 17.07 -34.39 15.51
CA GLY A 49 16.03 -33.54 16.11
C GLY A 49 15.82 -33.80 17.60
N ALA A 50 15.76 -35.07 18.02
CA ALA A 50 15.66 -35.45 19.43
C ALA A 50 16.88 -35.00 20.24
N ILE A 51 18.10 -35.12 19.69
CA ILE A 51 19.34 -34.68 20.34
C ILE A 51 19.37 -33.16 20.50
N VAL A 52 18.93 -32.39 19.50
CA VAL A 52 18.88 -30.91 19.58
C VAL A 52 17.88 -30.44 20.64
N VAL A 53 16.70 -31.06 20.71
CA VAL A 53 15.71 -30.74 21.76
C VAL A 53 16.21 -31.11 23.15
N LEU A 54 16.87 -32.27 23.31
CA LEU A 54 17.49 -32.67 24.58
C LEU A 54 18.63 -31.73 25.00
N LEU A 55 19.46 -31.27 24.06
CA LEU A 55 20.51 -30.27 24.33
C LEU A 55 19.92 -28.91 24.73
N ALA A 56 18.87 -28.44 24.05
CA ALA A 56 18.21 -27.18 24.39
C ALA A 56 17.61 -27.22 25.82
N LEU A 57 16.92 -28.31 26.16
CA LEU A 57 16.38 -28.52 27.50
C LEU A 57 17.48 -28.67 28.56
N PHE A 58 18.57 -29.38 28.25
CA PHE A 58 19.73 -29.50 29.14
C PHE A 58 20.37 -28.14 29.43
N PHE A 59 20.58 -27.30 28.41
CA PHE A 59 21.10 -25.94 28.60
C PHE A 59 20.14 -25.06 29.41
N GLN A 60 18.82 -25.11 29.16
CA GLN A 60 17.86 -24.32 29.94
C GLN A 60 17.80 -24.70 31.42
N VAL A 61 17.94 -26.00 31.75
CA VAL A 61 17.91 -26.47 33.14
C VAL A 61 19.23 -26.23 33.88
N PHE A 62 20.38 -26.41 33.22
CA PHE A 62 21.69 -26.36 33.88
C PHE A 62 22.46 -25.05 33.72
N ALA A 63 22.08 -24.14 32.80
CA ALA A 63 22.73 -22.82 32.67
C ALA A 63 22.85 -22.01 33.99
N PRO A 64 21.89 -22.01 34.93
CA PRO A 64 22.03 -21.31 36.20
C PRO A 64 23.08 -21.90 37.16
N HIS A 65 23.60 -23.10 36.86
CA HIS A 65 24.50 -23.86 37.74
C HIS A 65 25.92 -24.00 37.18
N PHE A 66 26.22 -23.42 36.01
CA PHE A 66 27.58 -23.42 35.47
C PHE A 66 28.48 -22.40 36.18
N PRO A 67 29.67 -22.79 36.66
CA PRO A 67 30.61 -21.83 37.25
C PRO A 67 31.06 -20.81 36.20
N HIS A 68 31.08 -19.52 36.61
CA HIS A 68 31.32 -18.35 35.75
C HIS A 68 32.65 -18.35 34.96
N THR A 69 33.54 -19.31 35.19
CA THR A 69 34.83 -19.47 34.51
C THR A 69 34.68 -19.86 33.03
N VAL A 70 33.63 -20.60 32.63
CA VAL A 70 33.47 -21.08 31.24
C VAL A 70 32.99 -19.97 30.29
N LEU A 71 32.13 -19.07 30.77
CA LEU A 71 31.59 -17.94 29.99
C LEU A 71 32.65 -16.92 29.54
N ARG A 72 33.85 -16.92 30.14
CA ARG A 72 34.94 -16.01 29.76
C ARG A 72 35.75 -16.45 28.53
N PHE A 73 35.52 -17.63 27.97
CA PHE A 73 36.28 -18.10 26.80
C PHE A 73 35.86 -17.48 25.47
N PHE A 74 34.64 -16.93 25.39
CA PHE A 74 34.06 -16.40 24.13
C PHE A 74 34.16 -14.87 23.97
N THR A 75 34.83 -14.17 24.88
CA THR A 75 34.99 -12.70 24.82
C THR A 75 36.45 -12.27 25.05
N LYS A 76 37.20 -12.18 23.95
CA LYS A 76 38.37 -11.31 23.76
C LYS A 76 38.03 -10.42 22.55
N ASP A 77 38.23 -9.11 22.58
CA ASP A 77 39.52 -8.48 22.85
C ASP A 77 39.49 -7.22 23.73
N GLN A 78 40.61 -7.08 24.46
CA GLN A 78 41.40 -5.87 24.75
C GLN A 78 40.70 -4.51 24.83
N HIS A 79 40.87 -3.81 25.97
CA HIS A 79 41.72 -2.60 26.03
C HIS A 79 42.15 -2.30 27.48
N TRP A 80 43.48 -2.16 27.67
CA TRP A 80 44.23 -1.29 28.58
C TRP A 80 43.85 -1.14 30.06
N THR A 81 44.83 -1.48 30.91
CA THR A 81 44.89 -1.19 32.35
C THR A 81 45.30 0.26 32.65
N VAL A 82 44.54 0.95 33.50
CA VAL A 82 45.09 1.96 34.44
C VAL A 82 44.45 1.75 35.81
N SER A 83 45.29 1.73 36.84
CA SER A 83 44.98 1.40 38.23
C SER A 83 44.51 2.60 39.06
N SER A 84 43.50 2.41 39.90
CA SER A 84 43.32 3.16 41.17
C SER A 84 42.33 2.43 42.09
N PRO A 85 42.69 2.10 43.35
CA PRO A 85 41.78 1.44 44.30
C PRO A 85 41.14 2.42 45.30
N GLY A 86 39.80 2.35 45.43
CA GLY A 86 39.07 2.49 46.69
C GLY A 86 38.96 3.86 47.38
N ILE A 87 37.72 4.27 47.67
CA ILE A 87 37.09 4.10 49.00
C ILE A 87 35.59 4.46 48.90
N THR A 88 34.78 3.95 49.82
CA THR A 88 33.33 3.78 49.70
C THR A 88 32.51 4.63 50.70
N LEU A 89 31.31 5.04 50.26
CA LEU A 89 30.04 5.11 51.04
C LEU A 89 29.98 5.89 52.38
N ARG A 90 29.26 7.04 52.39
CA ARG A 90 27.85 7.14 52.90
C ARG A 90 27.28 8.58 52.93
N ASN A 91 26.01 8.69 52.52
CA ASN A 91 25.05 9.78 52.78
C ASN A 91 24.53 9.74 54.25
N PRO A 92 23.68 10.68 54.78
CA PRO A 92 22.87 11.71 54.09
C PRO A 92 22.76 13.13 54.71
N VAL A 93 22.22 14.06 53.91
CA VAL A 93 21.27 15.16 54.21
C VAL A 93 21.50 16.08 55.43
N LEU A 94 21.65 17.39 55.16
CA LEU A 94 20.88 18.48 55.81
C LEU A 94 20.99 19.78 55.00
N PHE A 95 19.85 20.48 54.82
CA PHE A 95 19.78 21.80 54.19
C PHE A 95 19.92 22.89 55.27
N THR A 96 20.89 23.79 55.11
CA THR A 96 20.91 25.12 55.75
C THR A 96 21.71 26.11 54.89
N GLU A 97 21.03 27.17 54.45
CA GLU A 97 21.62 28.43 53.97
C GLU A 97 21.50 29.50 55.08
N PRO A 98 22.15 30.68 54.98
CA PRO A 98 23.39 31.02 54.27
C PRO A 98 24.37 31.85 55.16
N GLN A 99 25.57 32.18 54.66
CA GLN A 99 26.06 33.58 54.58
C GLN A 99 27.45 33.73 53.94
N ILE A 100 27.45 34.41 52.78
CA ILE A 100 28.38 35.46 52.34
C ILE A 100 29.88 35.35 52.73
N CYS A 101 30.72 35.04 51.74
CA CYS A 101 32.03 35.65 51.57
C CYS A 101 32.17 36.12 50.11
N PRO A 102 32.57 37.38 49.83
CA PRO A 102 32.68 37.86 48.46
C PRO A 102 33.90 37.23 47.76
N LYS A 103 33.69 36.60 46.61
CA LYS A 103 34.78 36.24 45.70
C LYS A 103 35.22 37.47 44.92
N PRO A 104 36.52 37.77 44.81
CA PRO A 104 37.00 38.88 43.98
C PRO A 104 36.76 38.57 42.50
N GLU A 105 36.22 39.53 41.77
CA GLU A 105 36.15 39.49 40.31
C GLU A 105 37.55 39.60 39.71
N GLN A 106 38.14 38.46 39.32
CA GLN A 106 39.19 38.49 38.30
C GLN A 106 38.53 38.60 36.93
N VAL A 107 38.34 39.84 36.48
CA VAL A 107 38.07 40.15 35.07
C VAL A 107 39.33 39.82 34.26
N VAL A 108 39.47 38.56 33.87
CA VAL A 108 40.45 38.16 32.86
C VAL A 108 39.86 38.54 31.50
N GLU A 109 40.31 39.68 30.95
CA GLU A 109 39.92 40.11 29.60
C GLU A 109 40.53 39.14 28.56
N PHE A 110 39.80 38.06 28.27
CA PHE A 110 40.25 37.03 27.34
C PHE A 110 40.13 37.54 25.91
N LYS A 111 41.14 38.28 25.43
CA LYS A 111 41.32 38.66 24.02
C LYS A 111 41.73 37.45 23.15
N GLY A 112 40.89 36.42 23.15
CA GLY A 112 40.95 35.32 22.20
C GLY A 112 40.32 35.74 20.89
N THR A 113 41.11 35.82 19.82
CA THR A 113 40.67 36.21 18.46
C THR A 113 39.90 35.11 17.72
N PHE A 114 39.09 34.32 18.44
CA PHE A 114 38.32 33.20 17.91
C PHE A 114 36.85 33.27 18.33
N ARG A 115 36.15 34.29 17.82
CA ARG A 115 34.68 34.31 17.68
C ARG A 115 34.22 35.40 16.71
N SER A 116 34.73 35.37 15.48
CA SER A 116 33.87 35.79 14.36
C SER A 116 32.73 34.78 14.27
N HIS A 117 31.48 35.21 14.47
CA HIS A 117 30.36 34.45 13.93
C HIS A 117 30.58 34.34 12.42
N PRO A 118 30.57 33.13 11.83
CA PRO A 118 30.81 33.00 10.41
C PRO A 118 29.63 33.61 9.66
N LYS A 119 29.82 34.79 9.08
CA LYS A 119 28.87 35.41 8.14
C LYS A 119 28.57 34.53 6.90
N ARG A 120 29.24 33.38 6.77
CA ARG A 120 29.04 32.37 5.72
C ARG A 120 28.03 31.27 6.07
N SER A 121 27.80 30.87 7.33
CA SER A 121 26.87 29.75 7.61
C SER A 121 25.40 30.09 7.29
N MET A 122 25.07 31.38 7.27
CA MET A 122 23.77 31.87 6.77
C MET A 122 23.57 31.57 5.27
N ALA A 123 24.63 31.50 4.45
CA ALA A 123 24.47 31.42 2.99
C ALA A 123 23.86 30.09 2.53
N LEU A 124 24.36 28.95 3.03
CA LEU A 124 23.80 27.63 2.69
C LEU A 124 22.40 27.46 3.29
N ALA A 125 22.21 27.83 4.56
CA ALA A 125 20.93 27.71 5.24
C ALA A 125 19.83 28.56 4.58
N GLU A 126 20.11 29.81 4.24
CA GLU A 126 19.14 30.66 3.52
C GLU A 126 18.89 30.17 2.08
N GLN A 127 19.90 29.62 1.40
CA GLN A 127 19.69 29.03 0.07
C GLN A 127 18.86 27.74 0.13
N ALA A 128 19.07 26.89 1.14
CA ALA A 128 18.26 25.69 1.38
C ALA A 128 16.80 26.06 1.69
N LYS A 129 16.56 27.06 2.56
CA LYS A 129 15.22 27.62 2.80
C LYS A 129 14.60 28.20 1.52
N ARG A 130 15.38 28.90 0.69
CA ARG A 130 14.91 29.47 -0.58
C ARG A 130 14.45 28.38 -1.55
N VAL A 131 15.18 27.27 -1.66
CA VAL A 131 14.78 26.11 -2.46
C VAL A 131 13.59 25.38 -1.85
N ALA A 132 13.57 25.18 -0.52
CA ALA A 132 12.42 24.61 0.17
C ALA A 132 11.14 25.43 -0.02
N ALA A 133 11.24 26.76 -0.09
CA ALA A 133 10.13 27.65 -0.40
C ALA A 133 9.66 27.56 -1.87
N GLU A 134 10.51 27.12 -2.82
CA GLU A 134 10.05 26.77 -4.19
C GLU A 134 9.11 25.54 -4.16
N PHE A 135 9.24 24.67 -3.14
CA PHE A 135 8.36 23.51 -2.94
C PHE A 135 7.15 23.79 -2.03
N ASP A 136 6.98 24.99 -1.47
CA ASP A 136 5.79 25.27 -0.66
C ASP A 136 4.51 25.24 -1.50
N PHE A 137 3.46 24.65 -0.94
CA PHE A 137 2.14 24.57 -1.56
C PHE A 137 1.12 25.17 -0.59
N SER A 138 0.95 26.48 -0.68
CA SER A 138 0.19 27.30 0.25
C SER A 138 -1.28 26.87 0.38
N ASP A 139 -1.95 27.33 1.43
CA ASP A 139 -3.37 27.03 1.67
C ASP A 139 -4.27 27.55 0.54
N ASP A 140 -3.92 28.68 -0.10
CA ASP A 140 -4.60 29.17 -1.30
C ASP A 140 -4.38 28.25 -2.52
N GLY A 141 -3.18 27.67 -2.65
CA GLY A 141 -2.88 26.64 -3.65
C GLY A 141 -3.73 25.39 -3.47
N VAL A 142 -3.78 24.84 -2.25
CA VAL A 142 -4.65 23.70 -1.87
C VAL A 142 -6.11 24.03 -2.21
N ASN A 143 -6.59 25.21 -1.83
CA ASN A 143 -7.97 25.62 -2.06
C ASN A 143 -8.36 25.84 -3.52
N LYS A 144 -7.41 26.27 -4.37
CA LYS A 144 -7.61 26.34 -5.83
C LYS A 144 -7.64 24.94 -6.45
N ALA A 145 -6.69 24.09 -6.09
CA ALA A 145 -6.60 22.73 -6.59
C ALA A 145 -7.82 21.89 -6.18
N VAL A 146 -8.37 22.04 -4.97
CA VAL A 146 -9.61 21.34 -4.54
C VAL A 146 -10.80 21.72 -5.44
N LYS A 147 -10.95 23.00 -5.79
CA LYS A 147 -12.03 23.44 -6.68
C LYS A 147 -11.86 22.88 -8.09
N GLU A 148 -10.63 22.87 -8.61
CA GLU A 148 -10.34 22.32 -9.93
C GLU A 148 -10.51 20.80 -9.97
N PHE A 149 -10.14 20.09 -8.91
CA PHE A 149 -10.34 18.64 -8.79
C PHE A 149 -11.83 18.28 -8.79
N ILE A 150 -12.67 19.04 -8.07
CA ILE A 150 -14.14 18.88 -8.13
C ILE A 150 -14.64 19.12 -9.57
N ARG A 151 -14.16 20.17 -10.24
CA ARG A 151 -14.55 20.50 -11.62
C ARG A 151 -14.20 19.39 -12.61
N GLU A 152 -12.97 18.87 -12.57
CA GLU A 152 -12.54 17.76 -13.43
C GLU A 152 -13.24 16.44 -13.09
N MET A 153 -13.62 16.23 -11.82
CA MET A 153 -14.36 15.04 -11.38
C MET A 153 -15.78 15.04 -11.92
N ASP A 154 -16.52 16.15 -11.80
CA ASP A 154 -17.84 16.30 -12.40
C ASP A 154 -17.77 16.18 -13.94
N GLU A 155 -16.72 16.71 -14.56
CA GLU A 155 -16.47 16.55 -16.00
C GLU A 155 -16.30 15.06 -16.36
N GLY A 156 -15.39 14.34 -15.71
CA GLY A 156 -15.10 12.93 -15.97
C GLY A 156 -16.24 11.96 -15.68
N LEU A 157 -17.21 12.33 -14.82
CA LEU A 157 -18.44 11.56 -14.59
C LEU A 157 -19.46 11.70 -15.74
N THR A 158 -19.37 12.76 -16.54
CA THR A 158 -20.36 13.09 -17.57
C THR A 158 -19.92 12.86 -19.01
N GLN A 159 -18.61 12.80 -19.27
CA GLN A 159 -18.03 12.58 -20.60
C GLN A 159 -16.76 11.71 -20.53
N GLU A 160 -16.29 11.24 -21.70
CA GLU A 160 -15.05 10.46 -21.85
C GLU A 160 -13.93 11.31 -22.45
N GLY A 161 -12.67 10.91 -22.23
CA GLY A 161 -11.49 11.60 -22.78
C GLY A 161 -11.05 12.85 -22.00
N THR A 162 -11.50 12.98 -20.75
CA THR A 162 -11.17 14.03 -19.79
C THR A 162 -9.82 13.81 -19.09
N GLU A 163 -9.30 14.84 -18.41
CA GLU A 163 -8.07 14.74 -17.61
C GLU A 163 -8.25 13.75 -16.45
N LEU A 164 -9.30 13.88 -15.63
CA LEU A 164 -9.74 12.81 -14.71
C LEU A 164 -10.63 11.79 -15.43
N SER A 165 -10.26 10.51 -15.40
CA SER A 165 -10.97 9.48 -16.18
C SER A 165 -12.25 8.96 -15.52
N GLN A 166 -12.37 8.96 -14.18
CA GLN A 166 -13.60 8.58 -13.45
C GLN A 166 -14.24 7.28 -13.98
N ILE A 167 -13.45 6.21 -14.03
CA ILE A 167 -13.80 4.92 -14.62
C ILE A 167 -14.81 4.20 -13.72
N PRO A 168 -16.04 3.90 -14.20
CA PRO A 168 -17.01 3.13 -13.44
C PRO A 168 -16.59 1.66 -13.33
N THR A 169 -16.60 1.12 -12.11
CA THR A 169 -16.02 -0.22 -11.82
C THR A 169 -17.02 -1.36 -11.94
N TYR A 170 -18.30 -1.05 -12.17
CA TYR A 170 -19.44 -1.98 -12.11
C TYR A 170 -19.65 -2.62 -10.72
N VAL A 171 -18.91 -2.18 -9.69
CA VAL A 171 -19.12 -2.57 -8.29
C VAL A 171 -20.09 -1.58 -7.65
N THR A 172 -21.26 -2.06 -7.23
CA THR A 172 -22.39 -1.21 -6.82
C THR A 172 -22.76 -1.34 -5.34
N ALA A 173 -22.07 -2.21 -4.61
CA ALA A 173 -22.26 -2.44 -3.18
C ALA A 173 -20.91 -2.44 -2.45
N VAL A 174 -20.93 -1.96 -1.20
CA VAL A 174 -19.78 -1.87 -0.30
C VAL A 174 -20.02 -2.80 0.90
N PRO A 175 -19.04 -3.63 1.32
CA PRO A 175 -19.24 -4.61 2.36
C PRO A 175 -19.40 -3.97 3.75
N ASN A 176 -20.17 -4.64 4.60
CA ASN A 176 -20.54 -4.17 5.95
C ASN A 176 -19.94 -5.03 7.08
N GLY A 177 -19.08 -6.00 6.76
CA GLY A 177 -18.39 -6.86 7.71
C GLY A 177 -19.17 -8.12 8.14
N THR A 178 -20.40 -8.32 7.63
CA THR A 178 -21.22 -9.52 7.89
C THR A 178 -21.02 -10.63 6.86
N GLU A 179 -20.26 -10.35 5.79
CA GLU A 179 -19.98 -11.24 4.67
C GLU A 179 -19.24 -12.51 5.12
N LYS A 180 -19.61 -13.67 4.56
CA LYS A 180 -19.05 -14.98 4.90
C LYS A 180 -18.77 -15.79 3.64
N GLY A 181 -17.79 -16.67 3.74
CA GLY A 181 -17.45 -17.63 2.68
C GLY A 181 -15.96 -17.62 2.35
N LEU A 182 -15.57 -18.58 1.51
CA LEU A 182 -14.22 -18.75 1.01
C LEU A 182 -14.15 -18.26 -0.43
N TYR A 183 -13.31 -17.26 -0.68
CA TYR A 183 -13.16 -16.61 -1.97
C TYR A 183 -11.69 -16.60 -2.39
N MET A 184 -11.43 -16.59 -3.69
CA MET A 184 -10.08 -16.47 -4.22
C MET A 184 -9.80 -15.05 -4.69
N ALA A 185 -8.53 -14.66 -4.62
CA ALA A 185 -8.04 -13.45 -5.23
C ALA A 185 -6.68 -13.71 -5.87
N VAL A 186 -6.40 -13.03 -6.96
CA VAL A 186 -5.07 -13.00 -7.58
C VAL A 186 -4.66 -11.58 -7.91
N ASP A 187 -3.37 -11.30 -7.79
CA ASP A 187 -2.81 -9.96 -7.86
C ASP A 187 -1.56 -10.00 -8.74
N LEU A 188 -1.65 -9.37 -9.91
CA LEU A 188 -0.53 -9.20 -10.85
C LEU A 188 0.14 -7.84 -10.61
N GLY A 189 1.11 -7.84 -9.69
CA GLY A 189 1.98 -6.69 -9.46
C GLY A 189 3.09 -6.56 -10.50
N GLY A 190 3.87 -5.47 -10.40
CA GLY A 190 4.94 -5.14 -11.36
C GLY A 190 6.15 -6.08 -11.39
N THR A 191 6.25 -7.03 -10.46
CA THR A 191 7.41 -7.95 -10.34
C THR A 191 7.02 -9.32 -9.78
N ASN A 192 5.86 -9.42 -9.14
CA ASN A 192 5.40 -10.64 -8.47
C ASN A 192 3.94 -10.87 -8.80
N PHE A 193 3.59 -12.13 -9.02
CA PHE A 193 2.23 -12.61 -9.00
C PHE A 193 1.92 -13.20 -7.63
N ARG A 194 0.70 -12.99 -7.15
CA ARG A 194 0.23 -13.52 -5.88
C ARG A 194 -1.13 -14.18 -6.05
N VAL A 195 -1.29 -15.33 -5.41
CA VAL A 195 -2.55 -16.09 -5.31
C VAL A 195 -2.94 -16.16 -3.84
N CYS A 196 -4.19 -15.81 -3.54
CA CYS A 196 -4.74 -15.77 -2.19
C CYS A 196 -6.06 -16.54 -2.13
N SER A 197 -6.33 -17.17 -0.99
CA SER A 197 -7.68 -17.57 -0.58
C SER A 197 -8.03 -16.92 0.75
N ILE A 198 -9.18 -16.23 0.78
CA ILE A 198 -9.65 -15.43 1.89
C ILE A 198 -10.91 -16.10 2.44
N GLN A 199 -10.85 -16.52 3.70
CA GLN A 199 -12.02 -16.98 4.45
C GLN A 199 -12.59 -15.81 5.23
N LEU A 200 -13.73 -15.29 4.81
CA LEU A 200 -14.49 -14.27 5.52
C LEU A 200 -15.29 -14.92 6.66
N HIS A 201 -15.22 -14.34 7.86
CA HIS A 201 -15.87 -14.86 9.06
C HIS A 201 -17.23 -14.19 9.37
N GLY A 202 -17.54 -13.05 8.73
CA GLY A 202 -18.77 -12.29 8.94
C GLY A 202 -18.89 -11.67 10.32
N ASN A 203 -17.75 -11.22 10.85
CA ASN A 203 -17.59 -10.48 12.10
C ASN A 203 -16.43 -9.48 11.99
N THR A 204 -16.28 -8.86 10.81
CA THR A 204 -15.18 -7.95 10.41
C THR A 204 -13.76 -8.55 10.41
N THR A 205 -13.61 -9.86 10.67
CA THR A 205 -12.32 -10.57 10.60
C THR A 205 -12.27 -11.57 9.44
N PHE A 206 -11.07 -11.93 9.02
CA PHE A 206 -10.83 -12.90 7.94
C PHE A 206 -9.57 -13.71 8.21
N SER A 207 -9.46 -14.88 7.58
CA SER A 207 -8.22 -15.66 7.50
C SER A 207 -7.69 -15.62 6.07
N LEU A 208 -6.38 -15.36 5.92
CA LEU A 208 -5.70 -15.26 4.63
C LEU A 208 -4.67 -16.39 4.48
N THR A 209 -4.75 -17.13 3.38
CA THR A 209 -3.65 -18.00 2.91
C THR A 209 -3.19 -17.45 1.56
N GLN A 210 -1.88 -17.30 1.36
CA GLN A 210 -1.32 -16.71 0.15
C GLN A 210 -0.03 -17.41 -0.29
N SER A 211 0.20 -17.46 -1.60
CA SER A 211 1.49 -17.76 -2.23
C SER A 211 1.89 -16.61 -3.12
N LYS A 212 3.18 -16.24 -3.09
CA LYS A 212 3.76 -15.17 -3.90
C LYS A 212 4.93 -15.72 -4.70
N VAL A 213 5.01 -15.39 -5.98
CA VAL A 213 6.05 -15.84 -6.91
C VAL A 213 6.51 -14.66 -7.77
N ALA A 214 7.80 -14.58 -8.07
CA ALA A 214 8.31 -13.61 -9.02
C ALA A 214 7.76 -13.91 -10.44
N VAL A 215 7.40 -12.88 -11.20
CA VAL A 215 7.09 -13.03 -12.63
C VAL A 215 8.42 -13.12 -13.36
N PRO A 216 8.70 -14.19 -14.15
CA PRO A 216 9.90 -14.26 -14.98
C PRO A 216 9.92 -13.08 -15.97
N GLN A 217 11.08 -12.43 -16.09
CA GLN A 217 11.20 -11.18 -16.85
C GLN A 217 10.94 -11.37 -18.35
N GLU A 218 11.23 -12.56 -18.87
CA GLU A 218 10.88 -13.00 -20.22
C GLU A 218 9.37 -13.06 -20.48
N LEU A 219 8.55 -13.28 -19.45
CA LEU A 219 7.09 -13.27 -19.58
C LEU A 219 6.51 -11.86 -19.56
N MET A 220 7.23 -10.86 -19.02
CA MET A 220 6.80 -9.46 -19.02
C MET A 220 6.87 -8.85 -20.43
N THR A 221 7.72 -9.40 -21.32
CA THR A 221 7.92 -8.96 -22.71
C THR A 221 7.67 -10.09 -23.72
N ALA A 222 6.82 -11.05 -23.34
CA ALA A 222 6.44 -12.18 -24.18
C ALA A 222 5.74 -11.72 -25.48
N LYS A 223 5.89 -12.52 -26.54
CA LYS A 223 5.28 -12.22 -27.85
C LYS A 223 3.77 -12.38 -27.84
N THR A 224 3.25 -13.29 -27.02
CA THR A 224 1.82 -13.59 -26.92
C THR A 224 1.34 -13.44 -25.49
N SER A 225 0.09 -13.01 -25.30
CA SER A 225 -0.47 -12.90 -23.95
C SER A 225 -0.58 -14.27 -23.27
N LYS A 226 -0.86 -15.34 -24.06
CA LYS A 226 -0.98 -16.73 -23.59
C LYS A 226 0.19 -17.17 -22.72
N GLU A 227 1.43 -16.81 -23.05
CA GLU A 227 2.61 -17.20 -22.26
C GLU A 227 2.53 -16.71 -20.80
N LEU A 228 2.14 -15.43 -20.60
CA LEU A 228 1.92 -14.86 -19.27
C LEU A 228 0.71 -15.49 -18.59
N PHE A 229 -0.47 -15.48 -19.22
CA PHE A 229 -1.71 -15.96 -18.59
C PHE A 229 -1.65 -17.47 -18.25
N SER A 230 -0.98 -18.28 -19.07
CA SER A 230 -0.72 -19.69 -18.81
C SER A 230 0.19 -19.90 -17.60
N PHE A 231 1.17 -19.01 -17.39
CA PHE A 231 1.96 -19.01 -16.15
C PHE A 231 1.07 -18.67 -14.95
N LEU A 232 0.20 -17.64 -15.01
CA LEU A 232 -0.70 -17.28 -13.92
C LEU A 232 -1.62 -18.45 -13.52
N ALA A 233 -2.28 -19.08 -14.51
CA ALA A 233 -3.16 -20.22 -14.29
C ALA A 233 -2.44 -21.42 -13.63
N LYS A 234 -1.17 -21.70 -14.02
CA LYS A 234 -0.34 -22.73 -13.38
C LYS A 234 0.05 -22.41 -11.94
N GLN A 235 0.09 -21.14 -11.52
CA GLN A 235 0.29 -20.81 -10.10
C GLN A 235 -1.02 -20.96 -9.31
N ILE A 236 -2.18 -20.67 -9.91
CA ILE A 236 -3.50 -20.94 -9.32
C ILE A 236 -3.66 -22.46 -9.10
N GLU A 237 -3.33 -23.29 -10.08
CA GLU A 237 -3.33 -24.76 -9.96
C GLU A 237 -2.48 -25.23 -8.76
N LYS A 238 -1.21 -24.82 -8.69
CA LYS A 238 -0.30 -25.18 -7.59
C LYS A 238 -0.83 -24.73 -6.23
N PHE A 239 -1.42 -23.55 -6.16
CA PHE A 239 -2.01 -23.02 -4.92
C PHE A 239 -3.20 -23.87 -4.46
N LEU A 240 -4.09 -24.25 -5.39
CA LEU A 240 -5.21 -25.16 -5.11
C LEU A 240 -4.72 -26.53 -4.63
N GLN A 241 -3.71 -27.10 -5.29
CA GLN A 241 -3.10 -28.38 -4.89
C GLN A 241 -2.46 -28.31 -3.50
N ALA A 242 -1.82 -27.18 -3.14
CA ALA A 242 -1.12 -27.03 -1.87
C ALA A 242 -2.02 -26.69 -0.67
N HIS A 243 -3.15 -26.02 -0.90
CA HIS A 243 -3.97 -25.43 0.18
C HIS A 243 -5.46 -25.82 0.16
N HIS A 244 -5.95 -26.38 -0.95
CA HIS A 244 -7.36 -26.74 -1.17
C HIS A 244 -7.51 -28.13 -1.81
N GLU A 245 -6.60 -29.07 -1.49
CA GLU A 245 -6.51 -30.39 -2.12
C GLU A 245 -7.85 -31.15 -2.08
N ASP A 246 -8.57 -31.11 -0.95
CA ASP A 246 -9.87 -31.79 -0.80
C ASP A 246 -10.93 -31.25 -1.77
N HIS A 247 -10.99 -29.92 -1.99
CA HIS A 247 -11.86 -29.30 -2.98
C HIS A 247 -11.42 -29.59 -4.42
N TYR A 248 -10.11 -29.52 -4.67
CA TYR A 248 -9.51 -29.81 -5.99
C TYR A 248 -9.75 -31.26 -6.42
N ALA A 249 -9.33 -32.22 -5.59
CA ALA A 249 -9.53 -33.65 -5.83
C ALA A 249 -11.01 -34.06 -5.76
N GLY A 250 -11.81 -33.44 -4.89
CA GLY A 250 -13.24 -33.66 -4.80
C GLY A 250 -13.99 -33.22 -6.05
N THR A 251 -13.56 -32.13 -6.70
CA THR A 251 -14.19 -31.65 -7.94
C THR A 251 -13.77 -32.46 -9.16
N LEU A 252 -12.48 -32.83 -9.26
CA LEU A 252 -11.99 -33.77 -10.28
C LEU A 252 -12.72 -35.13 -10.22
N LYS A 253 -12.94 -35.68 -9.01
CA LYS A 253 -13.74 -36.91 -8.82
C LYS A 253 -15.20 -36.73 -9.21
N ARG A 254 -15.84 -35.61 -8.84
CA ARG A 254 -17.25 -35.33 -9.18
C ARG A 254 -17.49 -35.15 -10.68
N ARG A 255 -16.52 -34.56 -11.42
CA ARG A 255 -16.54 -34.51 -12.90
C ARG A 255 -16.42 -35.91 -13.52
N GLN A 256 -15.55 -36.77 -13.00
CA GLN A 256 -15.43 -38.16 -13.47
C GLN A 256 -16.69 -39.01 -13.22
N THR A 257 -17.52 -38.66 -12.23
CA THR A 257 -18.76 -39.38 -11.90
C THR A 257 -20.05 -38.70 -12.40
N GLY A 258 -19.96 -37.57 -13.12
CA GLY A 258 -21.12 -36.88 -13.71
C GLY A 258 -22.02 -36.16 -12.70
N GLY A 259 -21.48 -35.69 -11.56
CA GLY A 259 -22.23 -34.93 -10.56
C GLY A 259 -22.60 -33.52 -11.03
N GLN A 260 -23.81 -33.04 -10.70
CA GLN A 260 -24.37 -31.78 -11.22
C GLN A 260 -23.99 -30.48 -10.49
N ALA A 261 -23.29 -30.55 -9.35
CA ALA A 261 -22.92 -29.36 -8.58
C ALA A 261 -21.39 -29.23 -8.48
N GLU A 262 -20.84 -28.26 -9.19
CA GLU A 262 -19.43 -27.85 -9.06
C GLU A 262 -19.31 -26.75 -8.00
N GLU A 263 -18.50 -27.00 -6.98
CA GLU A 263 -18.09 -25.95 -6.02
C GLU A 263 -16.97 -25.13 -6.66
N ILE A 264 -17.37 -24.17 -7.50
CA ILE A 264 -16.46 -23.27 -8.22
C ILE A 264 -16.03 -22.13 -7.30
N PHE A 265 -14.73 -21.86 -7.25
CA PHE A 265 -14.19 -20.68 -6.57
C PHE A 265 -14.39 -19.44 -7.43
N ASN A 266 -15.18 -18.48 -6.93
CA ASN A 266 -15.20 -17.13 -7.48
C ASN A 266 -13.88 -16.43 -7.12
N LEU A 267 -13.20 -15.95 -8.17
CA LEU A 267 -11.88 -15.32 -8.11
C LEU A 267 -11.97 -13.85 -8.51
N GLY A 268 -11.49 -12.96 -7.65
CA GLY A 268 -11.23 -11.56 -7.98
C GLY A 268 -9.84 -11.41 -8.58
N PHE A 269 -9.74 -10.80 -9.76
CA PHE A 269 -8.49 -10.55 -10.45
C PHE A 269 -8.08 -9.08 -10.26
N THR A 270 -7.17 -8.82 -9.32
CA THR A 270 -6.51 -7.52 -9.22
C THR A 270 -5.50 -7.36 -10.33
N PHE A 271 -5.76 -6.39 -11.20
CA PHE A 271 -4.99 -6.12 -12.39
C PHE A 271 -4.73 -4.61 -12.47
N SER A 272 -3.74 -4.15 -11.71
CA SER A 272 -3.38 -2.73 -11.59
C SER A 272 -2.62 -2.19 -12.82
N PHE A 273 -3.26 -2.26 -13.99
CA PHE A 273 -2.82 -1.64 -15.24
C PHE A 273 -3.99 -0.86 -15.84
N PRO A 274 -3.75 0.16 -16.69
CA PRO A 274 -4.82 0.91 -17.35
C PRO A 274 -5.73 -0.01 -18.19
N VAL A 275 -6.99 -0.17 -17.74
CA VAL A 275 -8.03 -0.96 -18.39
C VAL A 275 -9.26 -0.12 -18.66
N ASN A 276 -9.86 -0.27 -19.84
CA ASN A 276 -11.21 0.19 -20.09
C ASN A 276 -12.18 -0.90 -19.59
N GLN A 277 -12.72 -0.71 -18.39
CA GLN A 277 -13.63 -1.66 -17.76
C GLN A 277 -15.04 -1.50 -18.35
N VAL A 278 -15.60 -2.60 -18.87
CA VAL A 278 -16.90 -2.63 -19.56
C VAL A 278 -17.88 -3.62 -18.91
N GLY A 279 -17.53 -4.14 -17.74
CA GLY A 279 -18.33 -5.01 -16.90
C GLY A 279 -17.55 -5.38 -15.63
N ILE A 280 -18.22 -5.93 -14.62
CA ILE A 280 -17.55 -6.27 -13.35
C ILE A 280 -16.44 -7.30 -13.55
N ASN A 281 -16.57 -8.21 -14.53
CA ASN A 281 -15.61 -9.25 -14.89
C ASN A 281 -15.02 -9.08 -16.30
N LYS A 282 -14.97 -7.85 -16.83
CA LYS A 282 -14.56 -7.60 -18.23
C LYS A 282 -13.86 -6.26 -18.39
N GLY A 283 -12.61 -6.27 -18.86
CA GLY A 283 -11.84 -5.04 -19.06
C GLY A 283 -10.76 -5.16 -20.11
N LEU A 284 -10.77 -4.22 -21.06
CA LEU A 284 -9.85 -4.19 -22.19
C LEU A 284 -8.56 -3.48 -21.79
N LEU A 285 -7.41 -4.15 -21.89
CA LEU A 285 -6.12 -3.53 -21.61
C LEU A 285 -5.86 -2.35 -22.55
N MET A 286 -5.64 -1.15 -22.00
CA MET A 286 -5.35 0.04 -22.81
C MET A 286 -3.87 0.13 -23.17
N ARG A 287 -2.99 -0.14 -22.20
CA ARG A 287 -1.52 -0.11 -22.35
C ARG A 287 -0.85 -0.80 -21.17
N TRP A 288 0.30 -1.40 -21.40
CA TRP A 288 1.15 -1.90 -20.32
C TRP A 288 1.89 -0.77 -19.60
N THR A 289 2.31 -1.07 -18.37
CA THR A 289 3.13 -0.22 -17.49
C THR A 289 4.05 -1.14 -16.68
N LYS A 290 4.80 -0.60 -15.69
CA LYS A 290 5.56 -1.42 -14.71
C LYS A 290 6.55 -2.41 -15.35
N GLY A 291 7.08 -2.08 -16.53
CA GLY A 291 8.05 -2.91 -17.27
C GLY A 291 7.46 -4.04 -18.12
N PHE A 292 6.13 -4.18 -18.19
CA PHE A 292 5.48 -5.09 -19.13
C PHE A 292 5.40 -4.46 -20.54
N ASP A 293 5.51 -5.29 -21.58
CA ASP A 293 5.31 -4.93 -22.98
C ASP A 293 4.89 -6.17 -23.81
N ILE A 294 3.61 -6.56 -23.69
CA ILE A 294 3.02 -7.67 -24.45
C ILE A 294 1.96 -7.11 -25.40
N GLN A 295 2.38 -6.66 -26.58
CA GLN A 295 1.51 -5.98 -27.56
C GLN A 295 0.26 -6.81 -27.92
N ASP A 296 0.36 -8.13 -27.96
CA ASP A 296 -0.76 -9.04 -28.21
C ASP A 296 -1.88 -8.98 -27.15
N ALA A 297 -1.63 -8.47 -25.94
CA ALA A 297 -2.66 -8.29 -24.92
C ALA A 297 -3.46 -6.98 -25.07
N VAL A 298 -2.93 -5.99 -25.79
CA VAL A 298 -3.54 -4.64 -25.87
C VAL A 298 -4.87 -4.71 -26.64
N GLY A 299 -5.90 -4.09 -26.08
CA GLY A 299 -7.27 -4.13 -26.59
C GLY A 299 -8.04 -5.43 -26.31
N LYS A 300 -7.42 -6.45 -25.69
CA LYS A 300 -8.09 -7.70 -25.31
C LYS A 300 -8.63 -7.65 -23.88
N ASP A 301 -9.68 -8.42 -23.63
CA ASP A 301 -10.24 -8.62 -22.29
C ASP A 301 -9.33 -9.51 -21.43
N VAL A 302 -8.77 -8.92 -20.38
CA VAL A 302 -7.79 -9.61 -19.51
C VAL A 302 -8.44 -10.69 -18.64
N CYS A 303 -9.74 -10.57 -18.36
CA CYS A 303 -10.49 -11.60 -17.63
C CYS A 303 -10.69 -12.84 -18.50
N ALA A 304 -11.13 -12.68 -19.75
CA ALA A 304 -11.22 -13.78 -20.71
C ALA A 304 -9.87 -14.45 -20.98
N LEU A 305 -8.77 -13.68 -21.07
CA LEU A 305 -7.42 -14.22 -21.25
C LEU A 305 -6.99 -15.11 -20.06
N LEU A 306 -7.32 -14.73 -18.82
CA LEU A 306 -7.03 -15.55 -17.65
C LEU A 306 -7.97 -16.77 -17.56
N GLN A 307 -9.27 -16.58 -17.83
CA GLN A 307 -10.27 -17.66 -17.76
C GLN A 307 -9.96 -18.77 -18.78
N ALA A 308 -9.56 -18.43 -20.01
CA ALA A 308 -9.22 -19.42 -21.04
C ALA A 308 -8.08 -20.38 -20.61
N GLU A 309 -7.06 -19.87 -19.91
CA GLU A 309 -5.95 -20.69 -19.41
C GLU A 309 -6.32 -21.47 -18.13
N ILE A 310 -7.25 -20.95 -17.32
CA ILE A 310 -7.86 -21.66 -16.19
C ILE A 310 -8.71 -22.86 -16.69
N ASP A 311 -9.48 -22.64 -17.75
CA ASP A 311 -10.33 -23.65 -18.40
C ASP A 311 -9.50 -24.73 -19.11
N GLU A 312 -8.40 -24.36 -19.77
CA GLU A 312 -7.45 -25.33 -20.38
C GLU A 312 -6.82 -26.26 -19.33
N LEU A 313 -6.54 -25.75 -18.12
CA LEU A 313 -6.13 -26.54 -16.95
C LEU A 313 -7.29 -27.22 -16.21
N HIS A 314 -8.54 -27.03 -16.67
CA HIS A 314 -9.76 -27.61 -16.09
C HIS A 314 -9.93 -27.29 -14.59
N LEU A 315 -9.49 -26.13 -14.12
CA LEU A 315 -9.57 -25.78 -12.71
C LEU A 315 -11.02 -25.40 -12.30
N PRO A 316 -11.43 -25.62 -11.04
CA PRO A 316 -12.75 -25.24 -10.55
C PRO A 316 -12.78 -23.76 -10.12
N VAL A 317 -12.43 -22.85 -11.03
CA VAL A 317 -12.25 -21.41 -10.73
C VAL A 317 -12.91 -20.56 -11.83
N LYS A 318 -13.62 -19.51 -11.41
CA LYS A 318 -14.23 -18.52 -12.30
C LYS A 318 -13.71 -17.14 -11.98
N VAL A 319 -13.19 -16.43 -12.97
CA VAL A 319 -12.85 -15.00 -12.90
C VAL A 319 -14.16 -14.21 -12.76
N ALA A 320 -14.54 -13.93 -11.51
CA ALA A 320 -15.82 -13.33 -11.16
C ALA A 320 -15.77 -11.80 -11.17
N ALA A 321 -14.57 -11.21 -11.00
CA ALA A 321 -14.39 -9.76 -11.04
C ALA A 321 -13.00 -9.34 -11.54
N LEU A 322 -12.93 -8.20 -12.20
CA LEU A 322 -11.74 -7.40 -12.47
C LEU A 322 -11.66 -6.29 -11.42
N VAL A 323 -10.46 -6.08 -10.85
CA VAL A 323 -10.28 -5.22 -9.68
C VAL A 323 -9.09 -4.29 -9.90
N ASN A 324 -9.30 -3.00 -9.66
CA ASN A 324 -8.23 -2.02 -9.45
C ASN A 324 -7.86 -2.00 -7.96
N ASP A 325 -6.58 -1.82 -7.63
CA ASP A 325 -6.09 -1.84 -6.25
C ASP A 325 -6.81 -0.85 -5.33
N THR A 326 -7.10 0.37 -5.80
CA THR A 326 -7.86 1.38 -5.02
C THR A 326 -9.27 0.92 -4.62
N VAL A 327 -9.96 0.21 -5.52
CA VAL A 327 -11.29 -0.39 -5.27
C VAL A 327 -11.15 -1.49 -4.23
N GLY A 328 -10.13 -2.33 -4.37
CA GLY A 328 -9.78 -3.34 -3.37
C GLY A 328 -9.52 -2.75 -1.99
N THR A 329 -8.75 -1.66 -1.92
CA THR A 329 -8.45 -0.89 -0.70
C THR A 329 -9.71 -0.35 -0.02
N LEU A 330 -10.67 0.20 -0.78
CA LEU A 330 -11.97 0.63 -0.26
C LEU A 330 -12.73 -0.56 0.36
N MET A 331 -12.85 -1.65 -0.39
CA MET A 331 -13.64 -2.83 0.00
C MET A 331 -13.05 -3.53 1.22
N ALA A 332 -11.73 -3.73 1.26
CA ALA A 332 -11.01 -4.30 2.40
C ALA A 332 -11.16 -3.42 3.66
N ARG A 333 -11.06 -2.10 3.52
CA ARG A 333 -11.31 -1.16 4.63
C ARG A 333 -12.72 -1.29 5.18
N SER A 334 -13.73 -1.29 4.30
CA SER A 334 -15.13 -1.33 4.74
C SER A 334 -15.50 -2.65 5.42
N TYR A 335 -14.98 -3.78 4.96
CA TYR A 335 -15.18 -5.07 5.63
C TYR A 335 -14.49 -5.14 7.00
N ALA A 336 -13.26 -4.62 7.13
CA ALA A 336 -12.45 -4.74 8.34
C ALA A 336 -12.79 -3.69 9.42
N SER A 337 -13.31 -2.52 9.03
CA SER A 337 -13.70 -1.44 9.95
C SER A 337 -15.04 -0.80 9.54
N PRO A 338 -16.14 -1.57 9.46
CA PRO A 338 -17.44 -1.06 9.04
C PRO A 338 -17.94 -0.01 10.05
N GLY A 339 -17.76 1.26 9.71
CA GLY A 339 -18.48 2.36 10.35
C GLY A 339 -19.94 2.35 9.91
N LYS A 340 -20.80 3.04 10.65
CA LYS A 340 -22.24 3.13 10.34
C LYS A 340 -22.53 3.77 8.98
N THR A 341 -21.58 4.51 8.42
CA THR A 341 -21.65 5.27 7.16
C THR A 341 -21.02 4.56 5.96
N GLY A 342 -20.30 3.45 6.17
CA GLY A 342 -19.46 2.78 5.16
C GLY A 342 -18.21 3.58 4.75
N THR A 343 -17.21 2.89 4.21
CA THR A 343 -16.01 3.56 3.66
C THR A 343 -16.36 4.36 2.41
N LEU A 344 -15.96 5.63 2.37
CA LEU A 344 -16.20 6.49 1.21
C LEU A 344 -15.15 6.30 0.10
N LEU A 345 -13.88 6.22 0.49
CA LEU A 345 -12.72 6.34 -0.39
C LEU A 345 -11.68 5.28 -0.03
N GLY A 346 -11.17 4.57 -1.03
CA GLY A 346 -9.92 3.81 -0.96
C GLY A 346 -8.85 4.53 -1.77
N ALA A 347 -7.75 4.93 -1.13
CA ALA A 347 -6.67 5.70 -1.75
C ALA A 347 -5.32 4.99 -1.64
N ILE A 348 -4.51 5.09 -2.70
CA ILE A 348 -3.13 4.60 -2.74
C ILE A 348 -2.18 5.79 -2.70
N PHE A 349 -1.25 5.79 -1.74
CA PHE A 349 -0.13 6.72 -1.64
C PHE A 349 1.17 5.92 -1.49
N GLY A 350 1.73 5.48 -2.63
CA GLY A 350 2.92 4.61 -2.66
C GLY A 350 3.82 4.95 -3.85
N THR A 351 4.29 3.94 -4.59
CA THR A 351 5.07 4.12 -5.83
C THR A 351 4.28 4.91 -6.88
N GLY A 352 2.98 4.67 -6.98
CA GLY A 352 2.03 5.52 -7.71
C GLY A 352 1.02 6.18 -6.75
N THR A 353 0.08 6.94 -7.29
CA THR A 353 -1.10 7.38 -6.52
C THR A 353 -2.37 7.34 -7.35
N ASN A 354 -3.44 6.82 -6.75
CA ASN A 354 -4.78 6.76 -7.31
C ASN A 354 -5.80 6.63 -6.16
N GLY A 355 -7.09 6.80 -6.44
CA GLY A 355 -8.17 6.50 -5.51
C GLY A 355 -9.47 6.08 -6.20
N ALA A 356 -10.29 5.31 -5.49
CA ALA A 356 -11.64 4.96 -5.88
C ALA A 356 -12.62 5.29 -4.75
N TYR A 357 -13.82 5.75 -5.10
CA TYR A 357 -14.80 6.24 -4.13
C TYR A 357 -16.22 5.82 -4.49
N VAL A 358 -17.10 5.85 -3.50
CA VAL A 358 -18.54 5.61 -3.67
C VAL A 358 -19.23 6.88 -4.18
N GLU A 359 -19.74 6.86 -5.40
CA GLU A 359 -20.56 7.92 -5.97
C GLU A 359 -21.99 7.43 -6.23
N LYS A 360 -22.94 8.36 -6.28
CA LYS A 360 -24.32 8.07 -6.66
C LYS A 360 -24.40 7.78 -8.16
N LEU A 361 -25.17 6.76 -8.50
CA LEU A 361 -25.36 6.32 -9.88
C LEU A 361 -26.02 7.40 -10.78
N ASP A 362 -26.81 8.32 -10.21
CA ASP A 362 -27.45 9.42 -10.93
C ASP A 362 -26.45 10.47 -11.46
N LYS A 363 -25.30 10.65 -10.81
CA LYS A 363 -24.21 11.51 -11.30
C LYS A 363 -23.40 10.90 -12.44
N VAL A 364 -23.29 9.57 -12.52
CA VAL A 364 -22.42 8.85 -13.49
C VAL A 364 -23.05 8.83 -14.90
N THR A 365 -23.41 10.00 -15.43
CA THR A 365 -24.23 10.12 -16.65
C THR A 365 -23.53 9.63 -17.93
N LYS A 366 -22.22 9.37 -17.92
CA LYS A 366 -21.57 8.71 -19.06
C LYS A 366 -21.98 7.25 -19.23
N LEU A 367 -22.28 6.53 -18.14
CA LEU A 367 -22.86 5.17 -18.19
C LEU A 367 -24.26 5.14 -18.80
N THR A 368 -25.01 6.25 -18.82
CA THR A 368 -26.33 6.30 -19.46
C THR A 368 -26.27 6.76 -20.92
N LYS A 369 -25.11 7.29 -21.37
CA LYS A 369 -24.87 7.75 -22.75
C LYS A 369 -24.07 6.76 -23.60
N ALA A 370 -23.20 5.96 -22.99
CA ALA A 370 -22.39 4.98 -23.70
C ALA A 370 -23.25 3.84 -24.28
N LYS A 371 -22.88 3.35 -25.47
CA LYS A 371 -23.65 2.31 -26.19
C LYS A 371 -23.31 0.88 -25.77
N ASP A 372 -22.11 0.69 -25.24
CA ASP A 372 -21.49 -0.62 -24.97
C ASP A 372 -21.40 -0.89 -23.46
N VAL A 373 -22.43 -0.46 -22.71
CA VAL A 373 -22.49 -0.51 -21.25
C VAL A 373 -22.88 -1.92 -20.80
N GLY A 374 -22.03 -2.54 -19.99
CA GLY A 374 -22.32 -3.84 -19.38
C GLY A 374 -23.49 -3.78 -18.40
N GLU A 375 -24.03 -4.95 -18.04
CA GLU A 375 -25.04 -5.03 -16.98
C GLU A 375 -24.43 -4.75 -15.61
N PHE A 376 -25.18 -4.07 -14.75
CA PHE A 376 -24.85 -3.82 -13.35
C PHE A 376 -26.12 -3.65 -12.52
N ASP A 377 -26.05 -3.98 -11.23
CA ASP A 377 -27.17 -3.80 -10.31
C ASP A 377 -27.42 -2.32 -10.01
N LYS A 378 -28.69 -1.92 -10.02
CA LYS A 378 -29.14 -0.55 -9.76
C LYS A 378 -29.83 -0.41 -8.40
N SER A 379 -29.95 -1.50 -7.63
CA SER A 379 -30.73 -1.56 -6.39
C SER A 379 -30.22 -0.63 -5.29
N THR A 380 -28.91 -0.42 -5.21
CA THR A 380 -28.25 0.44 -4.22
C THR A 380 -28.32 1.93 -4.57
N GLY A 381 -28.44 2.26 -5.86
CA GLY A 381 -28.28 3.63 -6.36
C GLY A 381 -26.84 4.18 -6.28
N GLU A 382 -25.84 3.34 -5.99
CA GLU A 382 -24.43 3.71 -5.85
C GLU A 382 -23.54 2.93 -6.85
N MET A 383 -22.39 3.50 -7.17
CA MET A 383 -21.36 2.94 -8.04
C MET A 383 -19.99 3.31 -7.47
N ILE A 384 -19.08 2.35 -7.33
CA ILE A 384 -17.68 2.67 -7.04
C ILE A 384 -17.03 3.17 -8.34
N VAL A 385 -16.43 4.36 -8.28
CA VAL A 385 -15.75 5.00 -9.40
C VAL A 385 -14.25 5.06 -9.09
N ASN A 386 -13.45 4.48 -9.97
CA ASN A 386 -11.99 4.62 -9.94
C ASN A 386 -11.62 5.96 -10.60
N THR A 387 -11.01 6.88 -9.87
CA THR A 387 -10.74 8.22 -10.37
C THR A 387 -9.68 8.26 -11.47
N GLU A 388 -8.70 7.34 -11.41
CA GLU A 388 -7.39 7.45 -12.08
C GLU A 388 -6.74 8.83 -11.84
N TRP A 389 -6.78 9.33 -10.60
CA TRP A 389 -6.43 10.73 -10.31
C TRP A 389 -4.99 11.16 -10.58
N GLY A 390 -4.10 10.23 -10.93
CA GLY A 390 -2.72 10.54 -11.28
C GLY A 390 -2.61 11.54 -12.44
N SER A 391 -3.61 11.58 -13.32
CA SER A 391 -3.75 12.49 -14.46
C SER A 391 -4.48 13.81 -14.17
N PHE A 392 -4.87 14.08 -12.91
CA PHE A 392 -5.46 15.37 -12.52
C PHE A 392 -4.58 16.54 -12.95
N ASP A 393 -5.20 17.56 -13.56
CA ASP A 393 -4.57 18.84 -13.92
C ASP A 393 -3.25 18.67 -14.72
N ASN A 394 -3.26 17.79 -15.72
CA ASN A 394 -2.17 17.65 -16.71
C ASN A 394 -1.88 18.98 -17.44
N SER A 395 -2.90 19.83 -17.56
CA SER A 395 -2.80 21.17 -18.12
C SER A 395 -2.25 22.25 -17.18
N LEU A 396 -1.94 21.91 -15.92
CA LEU A 396 -1.25 22.75 -14.93
C LEU A 396 -1.95 24.10 -14.62
N ARG A 397 -3.28 24.08 -14.50
CA ARG A 397 -4.12 25.21 -14.08
C ARG A 397 -3.92 25.57 -12.61
N THR A 398 -3.60 24.61 -11.76
CA THR A 398 -3.50 24.76 -10.29
C THR A 398 -2.29 24.07 -9.65
N LEU A 399 -1.77 22.99 -10.24
CA LEU A 399 -0.62 22.27 -9.69
C LEU A 399 0.66 23.13 -9.67
N PRO A 400 1.48 23.03 -8.61
CA PRO A 400 2.76 23.73 -8.56
C PRO A 400 3.69 23.20 -9.66
N ASN A 401 4.35 24.10 -10.39
CA ASN A 401 5.24 23.74 -11.49
C ASN A 401 6.60 24.41 -11.34
N THR A 402 7.43 23.86 -10.44
CA THR A 402 8.80 24.32 -10.21
C THR A 402 9.71 23.94 -11.38
N PRO A 403 10.89 24.55 -11.52
CA PRO A 403 11.89 24.10 -12.51
C PRO A 403 12.27 22.61 -12.36
N TYR A 404 12.13 22.04 -11.15
CA TYR A 404 12.39 20.64 -10.86
C TYR A 404 11.28 19.72 -11.37
N ASP A 405 10.02 20.15 -11.27
CA ASP A 405 8.88 19.41 -11.81
C ASP A 405 8.93 19.38 -13.35
N VAL A 406 9.34 20.48 -13.97
CA VAL A 406 9.53 20.57 -15.44
C VAL A 406 10.65 19.64 -15.90
N GLU A 407 11.84 19.71 -15.30
CA GLU A 407 12.97 18.84 -15.69
C GLU A 407 12.66 17.34 -15.45
N LEU A 408 11.90 17.01 -14.39
CA LEU A 408 11.43 15.66 -14.12
C LEU A 408 10.43 15.18 -15.19
N ASP A 409 9.47 16.02 -15.57
CA ASP A 409 8.45 15.71 -16.57
C ASP A 409 9.07 15.46 -17.95
N GLU A 410 9.92 16.38 -18.41
CA GLU A 410 10.66 16.30 -19.69
C GLU A 410 11.48 15.00 -19.82
N LYS A 411 12.00 14.49 -18.70
CA LYS A 411 12.85 13.28 -18.65
C LYS A 411 12.08 12.03 -18.20
N SER A 412 10.77 12.14 -18.02
CA SER A 412 9.91 11.01 -17.68
C SER A 412 9.59 10.16 -18.92
N VAL A 413 9.08 8.93 -18.70
CA VAL A 413 8.68 8.03 -19.79
C VAL A 413 7.52 8.60 -20.63
N ASN A 414 6.67 9.44 -20.01
CA ASN A 414 5.54 10.07 -20.69
C ASN A 414 5.45 11.55 -20.26
N PRO A 415 6.15 12.48 -20.93
CA PRO A 415 6.05 13.91 -20.63
C PRO A 415 4.63 14.45 -20.82
N GLY A 416 4.23 15.44 -20.01
CA GLY A 416 2.93 16.12 -20.09
C GLY A 416 1.70 15.32 -19.62
N ILE A 417 1.87 14.11 -19.10
CA ILE A 417 0.78 13.32 -18.48
C ILE A 417 1.16 12.82 -17.09
N GLN A 418 0.18 12.36 -16.31
CA GLN A 418 0.36 11.93 -14.91
C GLN A 418 0.92 13.06 -14.01
N MET A 419 0.49 14.31 -14.24
CA MET A 419 1.12 15.47 -13.62
C MET A 419 0.89 15.56 -12.10
N PHE A 420 -0.28 15.14 -11.61
CA PHE A 420 -0.52 15.00 -10.17
C PHE A 420 0.33 13.88 -9.56
N GLU A 421 0.37 12.71 -10.19
CA GLU A 421 1.16 11.57 -9.70
C GLU A 421 2.65 11.90 -9.58
N LYS A 422 3.23 12.61 -10.56
CA LYS A 422 4.62 13.09 -10.56
C LYS A 422 4.97 14.02 -9.39
N ARG A 423 3.98 14.60 -8.72
CA ARG A 423 4.17 15.54 -7.60
C ARG A 423 3.84 14.93 -6.23
N VAL A 424 3.21 13.75 -6.23
CA VAL A 424 2.72 13.07 -5.01
C VAL A 424 3.43 11.75 -4.77
N SER A 425 3.66 10.92 -5.80
CA SER A 425 4.05 9.53 -5.59
C SER A 425 5.52 9.31 -5.27
N GLY A 426 5.78 8.27 -4.48
CA GLY A 426 7.11 7.87 -4.01
C GLY A 426 8.06 7.38 -5.10
N MET A 427 7.61 7.27 -6.37
CA MET A 427 8.52 7.10 -7.51
C MET A 427 9.28 8.39 -7.85
N PHE A 428 8.69 9.56 -7.57
CA PHE A 428 9.18 10.85 -8.08
C PHE A 428 9.78 11.77 -7.01
N LEU A 429 9.41 11.63 -5.72
CA LEU A 429 9.88 12.55 -4.67
C LEU A 429 11.41 12.53 -4.47
N GLY A 430 12.03 11.35 -4.60
CA GLY A 430 13.50 11.21 -4.58
C GLY A 430 14.19 11.95 -5.72
N GLU A 431 13.63 11.91 -6.94
CA GLU A 431 14.16 12.61 -8.11
C GLU A 431 14.00 14.14 -7.99
N LEU A 432 12.88 14.62 -7.43
CA LEU A 432 12.68 16.05 -7.14
C LEU A 432 13.73 16.58 -6.16
N LEU A 433 14.03 15.84 -5.08
CA LEU A 433 15.12 16.16 -4.17
C LEU A 433 16.47 16.15 -4.90
N ARG A 434 16.73 15.12 -5.72
CA ARG A 434 17.98 14.99 -6.48
C ARG A 434 18.22 16.18 -7.40
N LEU A 435 17.20 16.60 -8.16
CA LEU A 435 17.26 17.76 -9.05
C LEU A 435 17.50 19.06 -8.28
N ALA A 436 16.86 19.22 -7.11
CA ALA A 436 17.11 20.34 -6.21
C ALA A 436 18.57 20.40 -5.72
N LEU A 437 19.11 19.28 -5.21
CA LEU A 437 20.49 19.20 -4.73
C LEU A 437 21.51 19.39 -5.86
N VAL A 438 21.31 18.76 -7.03
CA VAL A 438 22.22 18.90 -8.18
C VAL A 438 22.27 20.35 -8.69
N LYS A 439 21.16 21.08 -8.66
CA LYS A 439 21.14 22.51 -9.02
C LYS A 439 21.94 23.37 -8.03
N LEU A 440 21.93 23.02 -6.75
CA LEU A 440 22.75 23.69 -5.72
C LEU A 440 24.24 23.33 -5.84
N ILE A 441 24.58 22.05 -6.02
CA ILE A 441 25.97 21.57 -6.22
C ILE A 441 26.63 22.25 -7.45
N LYS A 442 25.84 22.57 -8.48
CA LYS A 442 26.32 23.24 -9.69
C LYS A 442 26.41 24.77 -9.58
N ASP A 443 25.88 25.40 -8.52
CA ASP A 443 25.99 26.84 -8.31
C ASP A 443 27.25 27.16 -7.47
N PRO A 444 28.31 27.74 -8.05
CA PRO A 444 29.56 28.01 -7.32
C PRO A 444 29.42 29.08 -6.21
N LYS A 445 28.23 29.68 -6.04
CA LYS A 445 27.92 30.58 -4.93
C LYS A 445 27.34 29.85 -3.70
N VAL A 446 26.96 28.58 -3.85
CA VAL A 446 26.30 27.79 -2.81
C VAL A 446 27.30 26.77 -2.28
N PRO A 447 27.75 26.87 -1.02
CA PRO A 447 28.73 25.95 -0.48
C PRO A 447 28.06 24.65 0.04
N LEU A 448 27.35 23.94 -0.84
CA LEU A 448 26.75 22.63 -0.55
C LEU A 448 27.74 21.51 -0.92
N PHE A 449 28.04 20.64 0.03
CA PHE A 449 29.04 19.57 -0.07
C PHE A 449 30.43 20.08 -0.49
N SER A 450 30.81 21.27 -0.02
CA SER A 450 32.08 21.92 -0.35
C SER A 450 32.84 22.35 0.90
N ASP A 451 34.12 22.03 0.99
CA ASP A 451 35.00 22.60 2.00
C ASP A 451 35.44 24.02 1.62
N ASP A 452 35.30 24.97 2.54
CA ASP A 452 36.14 26.17 2.57
C ASP A 452 37.52 25.83 3.21
N ASN A 453 37.51 25.11 4.33
CA ASN A 453 38.70 24.76 5.13
C ASN A 453 38.43 23.50 6.00
N SER A 454 39.46 22.66 6.21
CA SER A 454 39.41 21.41 7.00
C SER A 454 39.27 21.58 8.54
N SER A 455 38.70 22.69 8.99
CA SER A 455 38.58 23.09 10.40
C SER A 455 37.16 23.01 10.97
N SER A 456 36.18 22.63 10.13
CA SER A 456 34.76 22.44 10.50
C SER A 456 34.30 20.98 10.39
N ASN A 457 34.86 20.23 9.45
CA ASN A 457 34.93 18.77 9.51
C ASN A 457 35.99 18.34 10.57
N ASP A 458 35.93 17.09 11.03
CA ASP A 458 36.74 16.56 12.15
C ASP A 458 38.25 16.43 11.84
N ILE A 459 38.93 17.58 11.65
CA ILE A 459 40.38 17.83 11.50
C ILE A 459 41.09 17.11 10.32
N HIS A 460 40.48 16.07 9.73
CA HIS A 460 41.14 15.12 8.83
C HIS A 460 40.30 14.68 7.61
N SER A 461 39.11 15.24 7.40
CA SER A 461 38.22 14.82 6.31
C SER A 461 37.79 16.01 5.44
N THR A 462 37.96 15.84 4.13
CA THR A 462 37.51 16.76 3.07
C THR A 462 36.19 16.22 2.53
N THR A 463 35.15 17.05 2.44
CA THR A 463 33.87 16.65 1.84
C THR A 463 34.09 16.36 0.35
N GLN A 464 33.76 15.14 -0.09
CA GLN A 464 33.94 14.72 -1.49
C GLN A 464 32.74 13.91 -1.97
N ILE A 465 32.27 14.25 -3.17
CA ILE A 465 31.25 13.50 -3.92
C ILE A 465 31.97 12.59 -4.93
N ASP A 466 31.71 11.28 -4.89
CA ASP A 466 32.20 10.34 -5.90
C ASP A 466 31.73 10.78 -7.32
N PRO A 467 32.59 10.83 -8.34
CA PRO A 467 32.18 11.16 -9.72
C PRO A 467 31.07 10.27 -10.29
N ASN A 468 30.92 9.05 -9.77
CA ASN A 468 29.89 8.07 -10.10
C ASN A 468 28.74 8.04 -9.08
N SER A 469 28.68 8.99 -8.14
CA SER A 469 27.62 9.14 -7.14
C SER A 469 26.24 9.03 -7.79
N ALA A 470 25.32 8.37 -7.09
CA ALA A 470 23.94 8.26 -7.56
C ALA A 470 23.23 9.63 -7.62
N ILE A 471 23.71 10.66 -6.91
CA ILE A 471 23.15 12.02 -7.02
C ILE A 471 23.22 12.58 -8.46
N PHE A 472 24.20 12.17 -9.26
CA PHE A 472 24.35 12.59 -10.65
C PHE A 472 23.60 11.70 -11.65
N LYS A 473 23.04 10.57 -11.20
CA LYS A 473 22.27 9.63 -12.03
C LYS A 473 20.78 9.91 -11.87
N GLN A 474 20.03 9.97 -12.97
CA GLN A 474 18.57 10.07 -12.92
C GLN A 474 17.99 8.87 -12.14
N TRP A 475 17.02 9.12 -11.27
CA TRP A 475 16.46 8.13 -10.32
C TRP A 475 17.45 7.60 -9.27
N GLY A 476 18.63 8.20 -9.13
CA GLY A 476 19.67 7.76 -8.19
C GLY A 476 19.45 8.19 -6.73
N ILE A 477 18.39 8.95 -6.43
CA ILE A 477 17.86 9.11 -5.07
C ILE A 477 16.41 8.65 -5.11
N ASP A 478 16.04 7.73 -4.22
CA ASP A 478 14.66 7.29 -4.02
C ASP A 478 14.04 7.91 -2.77
N THR A 479 12.73 7.70 -2.60
CA THR A 479 11.96 8.32 -1.52
C THR A 479 12.28 7.81 -0.11
N SER A 480 12.96 6.66 0.03
CA SER A 480 13.42 6.19 1.35
C SER A 480 14.42 7.18 1.98
N PHE A 481 15.20 7.89 1.17
CA PHE A 481 16.10 8.93 1.69
C PHE A 481 15.34 10.14 2.24
N LEU A 482 14.19 10.51 1.65
CA LEU A 482 13.35 11.57 2.23
C LEU A 482 12.74 11.10 3.56
N SER A 483 12.32 9.84 3.68
CA SER A 483 11.87 9.26 4.95
C SER A 483 12.96 9.24 6.02
N ILE A 484 14.21 8.91 5.64
CA ILE A 484 15.39 9.03 6.52
C ILE A 484 15.60 10.48 6.94
N CYS A 485 15.53 11.43 6.00
CA CYS A 485 15.68 12.85 6.29
C CYS A 485 14.61 13.35 7.28
N ALA A 486 13.34 12.99 7.08
CA ALA A 486 12.25 13.33 7.99
C ALA A 486 12.49 12.73 9.40
N GLY A 487 12.80 11.43 9.48
CA GLY A 487 12.96 10.70 10.73
C GLY A 487 14.26 10.94 11.51
N ASP A 488 15.31 11.51 10.90
CA ASP A 488 16.59 11.72 11.58
C ASP A 488 16.53 12.88 12.60
N ASN A 489 16.35 12.50 13.86
CA ASN A 489 16.41 13.38 15.03
C ASN A 489 17.73 13.24 15.81
N SER A 490 18.77 12.65 15.21
CA SER A 490 20.08 12.49 15.86
C SER A 490 20.88 13.79 15.87
N ALA A 491 21.73 13.95 16.90
CA ALA A 491 22.59 15.13 17.03
C ALA A 491 23.52 15.24 15.81
N GLY A 492 23.48 16.40 15.14
CA GLY A 492 24.26 16.67 13.94
C GLY A 492 23.83 15.88 12.70
N HIS A 493 22.59 15.39 12.65
CA HIS A 493 22.00 14.67 11.52
C HIS A 493 22.85 13.48 11.06
N ARG A 494 23.30 12.69 12.05
CA ARG A 494 24.27 11.61 11.85
C ARG A 494 23.74 10.53 10.91
N VAL A 495 22.43 10.23 10.90
CA VAL A 495 21.87 9.21 10.02
C VAL A 495 21.87 9.71 8.58
N ILE A 496 21.44 10.95 8.34
CA ILE A 496 21.52 11.60 7.02
C ILE A 496 22.97 11.59 6.51
N ARG A 497 23.94 12.00 7.35
CA ARG A 497 25.37 12.02 6.99
C ARG A 497 25.92 10.61 6.67
N GLN A 498 25.50 9.59 7.42
CA GLN A 498 25.89 8.20 7.16
C GLN A 498 25.29 7.65 5.86
N THR A 499 24.05 8.00 5.53
CA THR A 499 23.41 7.63 4.26
C THR A 499 24.03 8.38 3.07
N LEU A 500 24.33 9.67 3.22
CA LEU A 500 25.07 10.47 2.23
C LEU A 500 26.40 9.82 1.86
N ASP A 501 27.20 9.40 2.85
CA ASP A 501 28.47 8.71 2.65
C ASP A 501 28.27 7.32 2.03
N LYS A 502 27.53 6.43 2.72
CA LYS A 502 27.43 5.00 2.38
C LYS A 502 26.67 4.72 1.09
N ASP A 503 25.54 5.38 0.89
CA ASP A 503 24.57 5.03 -0.17
C ASP A 503 24.68 5.99 -1.37
N PHE A 504 25.18 7.22 -1.16
CA PHE A 504 25.36 8.21 -2.21
C PHE A 504 26.83 8.59 -2.50
N GLY A 505 27.82 8.09 -1.76
CA GLY A 505 29.23 8.40 -2.01
C GLY A 505 29.59 9.87 -1.77
N ILE A 506 28.87 10.54 -0.87
CA ILE A 506 29.08 11.93 -0.43
C ILE A 506 29.75 11.86 0.94
N SER A 507 31.05 11.57 0.89
CA SER A 507 31.88 11.36 2.08
C SER A 507 32.09 12.66 2.85
N ALA A 508 32.15 12.54 4.18
CA ALA A 508 32.43 13.65 5.11
C ALA A 508 31.54 14.90 4.92
N ALA A 509 30.26 14.72 4.57
CA ALA A 509 29.28 15.81 4.62
C ALA A 509 29.24 16.46 6.02
N SER A 510 29.07 17.77 6.10
CA SER A 510 28.98 18.53 7.36
C SER A 510 27.60 18.37 8.02
N THR A 511 27.42 18.98 9.20
CA THR A 511 26.09 19.06 9.85
C THR A 511 25.17 20.01 9.06
N GLU A 512 25.74 21.09 8.56
CA GLU A 512 25.09 22.15 7.79
C GLU A 512 24.61 21.63 6.42
N ASP A 513 25.39 20.78 5.75
CA ASP A 513 24.98 20.08 4.53
C ASP A 513 23.78 19.17 4.79
N ALA A 514 23.84 18.38 5.87
CA ALA A 514 22.78 17.44 6.22
C ALA A 514 21.47 18.15 6.61
N GLU A 515 21.56 19.28 7.32
CA GLU A 515 20.40 20.13 7.61
C GLU A 515 19.85 20.78 6.32
N ALA A 516 20.70 21.26 5.41
CA ALA A 516 20.25 21.78 4.11
C ALA A 516 19.50 20.73 3.28
N VAL A 517 20.00 19.48 3.25
CA VAL A 517 19.31 18.34 2.64
C VAL A 517 17.99 18.05 3.36
N LYS A 518 17.98 18.00 4.70
CA LYS A 518 16.77 17.75 5.53
C LYS A 518 15.66 18.76 5.25
N VAL A 519 16.00 20.05 5.20
CA VAL A 519 15.07 21.15 4.93
C VAL A 519 14.42 21.02 3.54
N ILE A 520 15.18 20.71 2.50
CA ILE A 520 14.65 20.54 1.13
C ILE A 520 13.82 19.25 1.04
N ALA A 521 14.32 18.13 1.58
CA ALA A 521 13.61 16.85 1.60
C ALA A 521 12.27 16.94 2.32
N GLY A 522 12.23 17.61 3.47
CA GLY A 522 11.01 17.88 4.24
C GLY A 522 9.99 18.69 3.44
N ALA A 523 10.43 19.72 2.70
CA ALA A 523 9.55 20.51 1.85
C ALA A 523 8.95 19.69 0.70
N VAL A 524 9.74 18.84 0.02
CA VAL A 524 9.24 17.95 -1.04
C VAL A 524 8.18 16.97 -0.51
N GLY A 525 8.45 16.30 0.62
CA GLY A 525 7.50 15.36 1.21
C GLY A 525 6.24 16.02 1.77
N ARG A 526 6.38 17.19 2.40
CA ARG A 526 5.25 18.02 2.85
C ARG A 526 4.37 18.46 1.68
N ARG A 527 4.98 18.89 0.57
CA ARG A 527 4.26 19.25 -0.66
C ARG A 527 3.41 18.10 -1.18
N ALA A 528 3.99 16.90 -1.24
CA ALA A 528 3.30 15.68 -1.67
C ALA A 528 2.08 15.36 -0.78
N ALA A 529 2.24 15.40 0.54
CA ALA A 529 1.13 15.18 1.48
C ALA A 529 0.02 16.24 1.38
N ARG A 530 0.38 17.52 1.22
CA ARG A 530 -0.59 18.61 1.03
C ARG A 530 -1.32 18.52 -0.31
N LEU A 531 -0.69 17.95 -1.34
CA LEU A 531 -1.34 17.60 -2.60
C LEU A 531 -2.26 16.37 -2.45
N SER A 532 -1.88 15.33 -1.70
CA SER A 532 -2.77 14.20 -1.38
C SER A 532 -4.07 14.63 -0.70
N ALA A 533 -4.02 15.66 0.16
CA ALA A 533 -5.19 16.25 0.78
C ALA A 533 -6.17 16.89 -0.21
N VAL A 534 -5.71 17.35 -1.38
CA VAL A 534 -6.57 17.91 -2.44
C VAL A 534 -7.58 16.86 -2.92
N ALA A 535 -7.09 15.68 -3.29
CA ALA A 535 -7.92 14.60 -3.81
C ALA A 535 -8.92 14.06 -2.75
N ILE A 536 -8.44 13.84 -1.52
CA ILE A 536 -9.28 13.42 -0.38
C ILE A 536 -10.37 14.47 -0.10
N GLY A 537 -9.97 15.75 0.02
CA GLY A 537 -10.89 16.83 0.34
C GLY A 537 -11.94 17.05 -0.75
N ALA A 538 -11.54 17.06 -2.01
CA ALA A 538 -12.44 17.22 -3.16
C ALA A 538 -13.53 16.14 -3.21
N ILE A 539 -13.17 14.86 -2.98
CA ILE A 539 -14.13 13.75 -2.95
C ILE A 539 -15.11 13.88 -1.78
N ILE A 540 -14.61 14.20 -0.57
CA ILE A 540 -15.46 14.36 0.62
C ILE A 540 -16.46 15.53 0.44
N ILE A 541 -16.03 16.61 -0.21
CA ILE A 541 -16.87 17.76 -0.52
C ILE A 541 -17.90 17.42 -1.60
N ASN A 542 -17.50 16.90 -2.76
CA ASN A 542 -18.42 16.70 -3.89
C ASN A 542 -19.47 15.60 -3.64
N THR A 543 -19.13 14.59 -2.82
CA THR A 543 -20.08 13.55 -2.42
C THR A 543 -21.07 14.01 -1.33
N GLY A 544 -20.84 15.21 -0.75
CA GLY A 544 -21.67 15.78 0.32
C GLY A 544 -21.67 14.97 1.62
N ARG A 545 -20.72 14.03 1.77
CA ARG A 545 -20.69 13.08 2.90
C ARG A 545 -20.46 13.79 4.24
N LEU A 546 -19.70 14.89 4.25
CA LEU A 546 -19.49 15.73 5.43
C LEU A 546 -20.72 16.59 5.80
N GLU A 547 -21.61 16.89 4.85
CA GLU A 547 -22.78 17.74 5.13
C GLU A 547 -23.90 16.97 5.83
N LYS A 548 -24.03 15.66 5.57
CA LYS A 548 -24.98 14.77 6.24
C LYS A 548 -24.75 14.72 7.76
N SER A 549 -23.51 14.92 8.22
CA SER A 549 -23.13 14.99 9.64
C SER A 549 -23.69 16.23 10.38
N LYS A 550 -24.17 17.26 9.67
CA LYS A 550 -24.76 18.46 10.31
C LYS A 550 -26.14 18.20 10.93
N GLY A 551 -26.68 16.97 10.86
CA GLY A 551 -28.06 16.62 11.19
C GLY A 551 -28.42 16.51 12.68
N THR A 552 -27.46 16.52 13.61
CA THR A 552 -27.69 16.25 15.04
C THR A 552 -27.31 17.40 15.99
N ALA A 553 -26.70 18.47 15.48
CA ALA A 553 -26.31 19.64 16.28
C ALA A 553 -27.44 20.67 16.39
N THR A 554 -28.45 20.40 17.24
CA THR A 554 -29.39 21.44 17.68
C THR A 554 -28.72 22.40 18.65
N THR A 555 -27.94 23.34 18.12
CA THR A 555 -27.62 24.60 18.82
C THR A 555 -28.10 25.74 17.94
N GLU A 556 -29.19 26.37 18.36
CA GLU A 556 -29.65 27.65 17.83
C GLU A 556 -28.47 28.65 17.82
N ASP A 557 -28.29 29.40 16.72
CA ASP A 557 -27.33 30.50 16.62
C ASP A 557 -27.73 31.68 17.52
N LYS A 558 -27.63 31.48 18.84
CA LYS A 558 -27.70 32.53 19.85
C LYS A 558 -26.31 33.15 19.99
N ALA A 559 -26.10 34.25 19.26
CA ALA A 559 -24.89 35.04 19.32
C ALA A 559 -24.52 35.39 20.77
N GLY A 560 -23.29 35.07 21.19
CA GLY A 560 -22.73 35.47 22.48
C GLY A 560 -22.36 34.36 23.47
N ILE A 561 -22.34 33.08 23.06
CA ILE A 561 -21.81 31.98 23.90
C ILE A 561 -20.56 31.40 23.24
N ASP A 562 -19.43 31.44 23.96
CA ASP A 562 -18.18 30.81 23.52
C ASP A 562 -18.36 29.30 23.30
N PRO A 563 -17.74 28.70 22.27
CA PRO A 563 -17.85 27.27 22.03
C PRO A 563 -17.28 26.48 23.22
N PRO A 564 -17.95 25.39 23.65
CA PRO A 564 -17.54 24.63 24.82
C PRO A 564 -16.13 24.05 24.64
N ARG A 565 -15.22 24.36 25.57
CA ARG A 565 -13.84 23.85 25.63
C ARG A 565 -13.78 22.40 26.15
N GLY A 566 -14.50 21.50 25.48
CA GLY A 566 -14.47 20.06 25.72
C GLY A 566 -14.12 19.29 24.45
N GLU A 567 -13.60 18.07 24.61
CA GLU A 567 -13.47 17.14 23.49
C GLU A 567 -14.86 16.88 22.89
N VAL A 568 -15.04 17.26 21.63
CA VAL A 568 -16.28 16.97 20.89
C VAL A 568 -16.33 15.46 20.68
N LYS A 569 -17.22 14.78 21.40
CA LYS A 569 -17.52 13.37 21.13
C LYS A 569 -18.22 13.25 19.79
N ILE A 570 -17.46 12.82 18.78
CA ILE A 570 -17.97 12.55 17.44
C ILE A 570 -18.79 11.26 17.49
N ASN A 571 -20.02 11.31 16.99
CA ASN A 571 -20.85 10.13 16.85
C ASN A 571 -20.37 9.32 15.64
N GLU A 572 -20.35 7.99 15.74
CA GLU A 572 -19.94 7.11 14.62
C GLU A 572 -20.83 7.24 13.37
N GLU A 573 -22.01 7.85 13.52
CA GLU A 573 -22.96 8.17 12.44
C GLU A 573 -22.50 9.34 11.58
N ASP A 574 -21.58 10.16 12.10
CA ASP A 574 -21.12 11.41 11.51
C ASP A 574 -19.69 11.31 10.92
N VAL A 575 -19.06 10.13 11.00
CA VAL A 575 -17.69 9.88 10.53
C VAL A 575 -17.65 9.55 9.04
N VAL A 576 -16.72 10.19 8.32
CA VAL A 576 -16.35 9.85 6.94
C VAL A 576 -15.09 8.98 6.98
N ASP A 577 -15.21 7.69 6.66
CA ASP A 577 -14.07 6.77 6.67
C ASP A 577 -13.35 6.71 5.32
N VAL A 578 -12.02 6.78 5.38
CA VAL A 578 -11.11 6.76 4.23
C VAL A 578 -10.07 5.66 4.46
N GLY A 579 -10.12 4.62 3.63
CA GLY A 579 -9.12 3.57 3.57
C GLY A 579 -7.90 4.08 2.79
N VAL A 580 -6.71 3.92 3.36
CA VAL A 580 -5.45 4.28 2.69
C VAL A 580 -4.47 3.10 2.70
N ASP A 581 -3.69 2.96 1.64
CA ASP A 581 -2.64 1.94 1.51
C ASP A 581 -1.46 2.57 0.72
N GLY A 582 -0.28 1.98 0.79
CA GLY A 582 0.92 2.41 0.07
C GLY A 582 2.03 2.96 0.96
N SER A 583 3.26 2.88 0.45
CA SER A 583 4.49 3.09 1.22
C SER A 583 4.72 4.52 1.73
N LEU A 584 4.08 5.55 1.17
CA LEU A 584 4.17 6.91 1.71
C LEU A 584 3.37 7.01 3.00
N VAL A 585 2.10 6.64 2.96
CA VAL A 585 1.21 6.79 4.12
C VAL A 585 1.54 5.80 5.25
N GLU A 586 2.13 4.64 4.93
CA GLU A 586 2.59 3.68 5.94
C GLU A 586 3.96 4.00 6.56
N PHE A 587 4.92 4.53 5.80
CA PHE A 587 6.33 4.61 6.22
C PHE A 587 6.98 5.99 6.15
N TYR A 588 6.37 6.99 5.52
CA TYR A 588 6.90 8.35 5.51
C TYR A 588 6.50 9.08 6.81
N PRO A 589 7.46 9.58 7.63
CA PRO A 589 7.14 10.24 8.89
C PRO A 589 6.20 11.44 8.72
N ASP A 590 5.17 11.50 9.57
CA ASP A 590 4.18 12.59 9.63
C ASP A 590 3.39 12.86 8.33
N PHE A 591 3.37 11.92 7.38
CA PHE A 591 2.65 12.08 6.10
C PHE A 591 1.13 12.27 6.30
N GLU A 592 0.52 11.50 7.21
CA GLU A 592 -0.91 11.66 7.55
C GLU A 592 -1.19 13.02 8.23
N GLU A 593 -0.32 13.49 9.14
CA GLU A 593 -0.54 14.79 9.80
C GLU A 593 -0.41 15.95 8.81
N HIS A 594 0.52 15.88 7.85
CA HIS A 594 0.59 16.84 6.76
C HIS A 594 -0.64 16.84 5.83
N ILE A 595 -1.27 15.67 5.60
CA ILE A 595 -2.57 15.58 4.92
C ILE A 595 -3.64 16.29 5.77
N ARG A 596 -3.73 15.96 7.07
CA ARG A 596 -4.73 16.53 7.98
C ARG A 596 -4.60 18.04 8.10
N GLU A 597 -3.40 18.57 8.20
CA GLU A 597 -3.14 20.01 8.23
C GLU A 597 -3.68 20.72 6.97
N ALA A 598 -3.44 20.16 5.78
CA ALA A 598 -4.02 20.71 4.54
C ALA A 598 -5.54 20.56 4.47
N LEU A 599 -6.13 19.48 5.02
CA LEU A 599 -7.58 19.34 5.11
C LEU A 599 -8.20 20.42 6.03
N ARG A 600 -7.55 20.78 7.15
CA ARG A 600 -7.98 21.89 8.02
C ARG A 600 -7.94 23.24 7.28
N ALA A 601 -7.02 23.43 6.34
CA ALA A 601 -6.91 24.64 5.53
C ALA A 601 -8.00 24.79 4.44
N VAL A 602 -8.80 23.76 4.16
CA VAL A 602 -9.92 23.82 3.20
C VAL A 602 -11.18 24.33 3.91
N PRO A 603 -11.76 25.51 3.57
CA PRO A 603 -12.86 26.12 4.34
C PRO A 603 -14.15 25.29 4.44
N GLN A 604 -14.40 24.39 3.48
CA GLN A 604 -15.55 23.49 3.49
C GLN A 604 -15.37 22.31 4.45
N ILE A 605 -14.14 22.05 4.90
CA ILE A 605 -13.76 21.01 5.85
C ILE A 605 -13.43 21.68 7.20
N GLY A 606 -12.33 22.43 7.27
CA GLY A 606 -11.88 23.11 8.50
C GLY A 606 -11.54 22.16 9.65
N ASP A 607 -11.17 22.73 10.81
CA ASP A 607 -10.86 21.95 12.03
C ASP A 607 -12.01 21.07 12.52
N ARG A 608 -13.27 21.43 12.20
CA ARG A 608 -14.43 20.62 12.56
C ARG A 608 -14.58 19.45 11.59
N GLY A 609 -14.50 19.70 10.29
CA GLY A 609 -14.66 18.67 9.28
C GLY A 609 -13.53 17.64 9.32
N GLU A 610 -12.28 18.07 9.47
CA GLU A 610 -11.12 17.17 9.51
C GLU A 610 -11.23 16.14 10.64
N LYS A 611 -11.73 16.55 11.81
CA LYS A 611 -11.98 15.64 12.95
C LYS A 611 -13.00 14.54 12.64
N HIS A 612 -13.94 14.78 11.73
CA HIS A 612 -14.91 13.76 11.29
C HIS A 612 -14.33 12.83 10.20
N ILE A 613 -13.12 13.10 9.70
CA ILE A 613 -12.43 12.27 8.70
C ILE A 613 -11.55 11.23 9.40
N ARG A 614 -11.97 9.96 9.32
CA ARG A 614 -11.19 8.82 9.80
C ARG A 614 -10.35 8.29 8.64
N ILE A 615 -9.10 8.75 8.55
CA ILE A 615 -8.08 8.11 7.72
C ILE A 615 -7.64 6.84 8.45
N GLY A 616 -7.48 5.72 7.75
CA GLY A 616 -6.91 4.53 8.36
C GLY A 616 -6.46 3.47 7.38
N ILE A 617 -5.37 2.78 7.74
CA ILE A 617 -4.73 1.78 6.87
C ILE A 617 -5.71 0.66 6.49
N ALA A 618 -5.77 0.36 5.20
CA ALA A 618 -6.49 -0.76 4.62
C ALA A 618 -5.49 -1.89 4.33
N LYS A 619 -5.54 -2.97 5.10
CA LYS A 619 -4.59 -4.07 4.92
C LYS A 619 -5.03 -4.98 3.78
N ASP A 620 -4.13 -5.18 2.82
CA ASP A 620 -4.26 -6.12 1.70
C ASP A 620 -5.45 -5.83 0.75
N GLY A 621 -5.53 -4.59 0.24
CA GLY A 621 -6.56 -4.18 -0.72
C GLY A 621 -6.63 -5.08 -1.96
N SER A 622 -5.49 -5.40 -2.57
CA SER A 622 -5.42 -6.24 -3.78
C SER A 622 -5.70 -7.73 -3.56
N GLY A 623 -5.69 -8.21 -2.31
CA GLY A 623 -6.08 -9.59 -1.95
C GLY A 623 -7.50 -9.65 -1.39
N VAL A 624 -7.70 -9.10 -0.20
CA VAL A 624 -8.98 -9.15 0.53
C VAL A 624 -10.07 -8.37 -0.18
N GLY A 625 -9.75 -7.19 -0.70
CA GLY A 625 -10.69 -6.38 -1.46
C GLY A 625 -11.18 -7.09 -2.73
N ALA A 626 -10.29 -7.77 -3.45
CA ALA A 626 -10.66 -8.50 -4.65
C ALA A 626 -11.56 -9.71 -4.38
N ALA A 627 -11.32 -10.43 -3.28
CA ALA A 627 -12.22 -11.47 -2.80
C ALA A 627 -13.62 -10.93 -2.44
N LEU A 628 -13.70 -9.75 -1.81
CA LEU A 628 -14.97 -9.08 -1.49
C LEU A 628 -15.71 -8.61 -2.75
N ILE A 629 -15.00 -8.17 -3.80
CA ILE A 629 -15.64 -7.81 -5.08
C ILE A 629 -16.12 -9.05 -5.83
N ALA A 630 -15.37 -10.16 -5.77
CA ALA A 630 -15.82 -11.45 -6.32
C ALA A 630 -17.08 -12.00 -5.60
N LEU A 631 -17.25 -11.69 -4.31
CA LEU A 631 -18.50 -11.92 -3.58
C LEU A 631 -19.65 -11.06 -4.13
N VAL A 632 -19.45 -9.75 -4.29
CA VAL A 632 -20.48 -8.84 -4.85
C VAL A 632 -20.88 -9.26 -6.27
N ALA A 633 -19.92 -9.59 -7.12
CA ALA A 633 -20.18 -10.11 -8.47
C ALA A 633 -21.02 -11.40 -8.45
N GLY A 634 -20.76 -12.30 -7.49
CA GLY A 634 -21.53 -13.54 -7.32
C GLY A 634 -22.95 -13.37 -6.78
N GLN A 635 -23.34 -12.16 -6.37
CA GLN A 635 -24.71 -11.83 -5.95
C GLN A 635 -25.56 -11.22 -7.07
N VAL A 636 -24.93 -10.77 -8.17
CA VAL A 636 -25.65 -10.34 -9.38
C VAL A 636 -26.16 -11.60 -10.11
N PRO A 637 -27.46 -11.74 -10.39
CA PRO A 637 -27.98 -12.89 -11.14
C PRO A 637 -27.33 -12.96 -12.52
N GLU A 638 -26.93 -14.16 -12.97
CA GLU A 638 -26.52 -14.33 -14.38
C GLU A 638 -27.71 -14.04 -15.31
N PRO A 639 -27.48 -13.38 -16.46
CA PRO A 639 -28.51 -13.21 -17.46
C PRO A 639 -28.98 -14.58 -17.95
N GLN A 640 -30.30 -14.78 -17.97
CA GLN A 640 -30.90 -15.93 -18.64
C GLN A 640 -30.60 -15.81 -20.14
N LEU A 641 -29.74 -16.70 -20.64
CA LEU A 641 -29.53 -16.90 -22.07
C LEU A 641 -30.79 -17.60 -22.64
N ASP A 642 -31.69 -16.79 -23.19
CA ASP A 642 -32.84 -17.22 -24.02
C ASP A 642 -32.38 -17.73 -25.40
#